data_AF-A0ABD3WCW6-F1
#
_entry.id   AF-A0ABD3WCW6-F1
#
_cell.length_a   1.000
_cell.length_b   1.000
_cell.length_c   1.000
_cell.angle_alpha   90.00
_cell.angle_beta   90.00
_cell.angle_gamma   90.00
#
_symmetry.space_group_name_H-M   'P 1'
#
loop_
_entity.id
_entity.type
_entity.pdbx_description
1 polymer ?
#
loop_
_entity_poly.entity_id
_entity_poly.type
_entity_poly.pdbx_seq_one_letter_code
_entity_poly.pdbx_strand_id
1 'polypeptide(L)'
;MADDDYRFIILTFICIFICFCSGFGSHQKDNVVHMGINNDVDIDEVHIIFMNHLDVGYDGIGSEIGYINNVLNVYFTHHFPQAINVSRQLIEGKYVETFIYTTHPWLVSLYLDCPQNFTLSGVTLKCPNKTEVADFALAISSGVITWHAGPMNMQIENMNQLLFELSLNMSFMLDAQFGKHRAYPTLSQRDVPGLTHAAIPTLVKKGIAAVSVGVNPGTSPPAVPSIFRWRYEQDEVLAMWHPGGYPLNAGPNPANPGGLSRDDCVVIKGFSKALCFAFRTDNSGPPESVQEILGFYEILRAEFPQAKLRASTFEDFVAAVQPVKGSLPVVTMEIGDTWIQGIASDPKKMAQYRTVSDTIVECINAGKCSANDPRITDSVRYLIKPPEHTWGVPGVNDNVNWSNAQFMKARSADMFLICEQSWREQRVFIDMAIEALGDHPVVADIKYKLNQIIPEMPSLDGYEEVDPSQNFSHTDGMVISFGKDGSINYLFDPYNQMTWANGAGFGKILYATYNMSDFDWMASLYNYYGGAGFEKTNSTENAHPQSKTWDTKILNLYKWKGDDFKMIAYFSMASNEPTSTYGAPQFLCLQYVYRTPKDGAPAGFDVTLLWITKTVTRLPESLMYYFSPLPVPKSSADQRRWWLSKVGYLIDPSNVVLNGSQYVHAVDSGVYYIDENGNGLQLLTFDVPQVSIGTTSYLPSPFPVPLKPIRQEDITGIAFNLYNNIWDTNYILWYPYEKGDEDFLARFQINLVKN
;
A
#
# COMPACT_ATOMS: atom_id res chain seq x y z
N MET A 1 -30.36 15.08 31.27
CA MET A 1 -30.85 15.52 29.95
C MET A 1 -29.71 15.81 28.96
N ALA A 2 -28.45 15.48 29.26
CA ALA A 2 -27.32 15.58 28.31
C ALA A 2 -26.67 14.22 27.99
N ASP A 3 -27.24 13.11 28.49
CA ASP A 3 -26.74 11.74 28.28
C ASP A 3 -27.54 10.97 27.21
N ASP A 4 -28.77 11.42 26.89
CA ASP A 4 -29.63 10.73 25.93
C ASP A 4 -29.37 11.14 24.47
N ASP A 5 -28.79 12.33 24.25
CA ASP A 5 -28.46 12.82 22.89
C ASP A 5 -27.20 12.13 22.31
N TYR A 6 -26.25 11.69 23.15
CA TYR A 6 -25.07 10.94 22.70
C TYR A 6 -25.42 9.50 22.29
N ARG A 7 -26.39 8.87 22.97
CA ARG A 7 -26.90 7.55 22.55
C ARG A 7 -27.68 7.62 21.25
N PHE A 8 -28.36 8.74 20.98
CA PHE A 8 -29.07 8.97 19.72
C PHE A 8 -28.11 9.11 18.53
N ILE A 9 -26.93 9.70 18.73
CA ILE A 9 -25.90 9.83 17.68
C ILE A 9 -25.29 8.47 17.33
N ILE A 10 -24.97 7.61 18.30
CA ILE A 10 -24.41 6.26 18.04
C ILE A 10 -25.44 5.33 17.39
N LEU A 11 -26.71 5.38 17.80
CA LEU A 11 -27.79 4.63 17.16
C LEU A 11 -28.09 5.14 15.73
N THR A 12 -27.88 6.43 15.46
CA THR A 12 -28.01 7.00 14.11
C THR A 12 -26.85 6.58 13.21
N PHE A 13 -25.64 6.40 13.74
CA PHE A 13 -24.50 5.83 12.99
C PHE A 13 -24.75 4.37 12.59
N ILE A 14 -25.25 3.53 13.51
CA ILE A 14 -25.60 2.13 13.21
C ILE A 14 -26.78 2.06 12.23
N CYS A 15 -27.81 2.90 12.40
CA CYS A 15 -28.98 2.90 11.52
C CYS A 15 -28.71 3.51 10.14
N ILE A 16 -27.84 4.50 9.97
CA ILE A 16 -27.51 5.05 8.64
C ILE A 16 -26.63 4.06 7.86
N PHE A 17 -25.69 3.38 8.53
CA PHE A 17 -24.92 2.29 7.92
C PHE A 17 -25.81 1.10 7.52
N ILE A 18 -26.78 0.73 8.35
CA ILE A 18 -27.74 -0.36 8.06
C ILE A 18 -28.82 0.04 7.04
N CYS A 19 -29.33 1.28 7.06
CA CYS A 19 -30.38 1.74 6.14
C CYS A 19 -29.86 1.99 4.72
N PHE A 20 -28.60 2.41 4.53
CA PHE A 20 -28.01 2.45 3.18
C PHE A 20 -27.72 1.04 2.64
N CYS A 21 -27.36 0.09 3.51
CA CYS A 21 -27.15 -1.31 3.09
C CYS A 21 -28.45 -2.08 2.76
N SER A 22 -29.62 -1.64 3.24
CA SER A 22 -30.89 -2.37 3.06
C SER A 22 -31.69 -1.93 1.83
N GLY A 23 -31.23 -0.92 1.07
CA GLY A 23 -31.97 -0.37 -0.09
C GLY A 23 -31.48 -0.77 -1.49
N PHE A 24 -30.26 -1.31 -1.63
CA PHE A 24 -29.65 -1.58 -2.96
C PHE A 24 -29.05 -2.99 -3.12
N GLY A 25 -29.26 -3.90 -2.17
CA GLY A 25 -28.59 -5.21 -2.12
C GLY A 25 -29.19 -6.35 -2.95
N SER A 26 -29.91 -6.12 -4.06
CA SER A 26 -30.52 -7.22 -4.84
C SER A 26 -30.06 -7.40 -6.29
N HIS A 27 -29.15 -6.58 -6.83
CA HIS A 27 -28.83 -6.63 -8.27
C HIS A 27 -27.34 -6.65 -8.67
N GLN A 28 -26.44 -7.20 -7.83
CA GLN A 28 -25.03 -7.38 -8.24
C GLN A 28 -24.34 -8.66 -7.78
N LYS A 29 -25.07 -9.65 -7.22
CA LYS A 29 -24.50 -10.98 -6.92
C LYS A 29 -24.26 -11.86 -8.16
N ASP A 30 -24.72 -11.44 -9.35
CA ASP A 30 -24.78 -12.32 -10.53
C ASP A 30 -23.51 -12.37 -11.41
N ASN A 31 -22.44 -11.64 -11.06
CA ASN A 31 -21.19 -11.64 -11.85
C ASN A 31 -19.97 -12.24 -11.15
N VAL A 32 -20.13 -12.79 -9.95
CA VAL A 32 -19.08 -13.60 -9.31
C VAL A 32 -19.32 -15.04 -9.70
N VAL A 33 -18.33 -15.69 -10.32
CA VAL A 33 -18.37 -17.14 -10.58
C VAL A 33 -18.30 -17.85 -9.22
N HIS A 34 -19.46 -18.05 -8.60
CA HIS A 34 -19.60 -19.01 -7.51
C HIS A 34 -19.48 -20.40 -8.13
N MET A 35 -18.29 -21.00 -8.05
CA MET A 35 -18.19 -22.45 -8.20
C MET A 35 -18.93 -23.06 -7.00
N GLY A 36 -20.22 -23.33 -7.16
CA GLY A 36 -21.04 -23.97 -6.14
C GLY A 36 -20.40 -25.27 -5.66
N ILE A 37 -20.06 -25.33 -4.38
CA ILE A 37 -19.39 -26.48 -3.77
C ILE A 37 -20.47 -27.38 -3.16
N ASN A 38 -20.90 -28.40 -3.90
CA ASN A 38 -21.44 -29.61 -3.25
C ASN A 38 -20.28 -30.34 -2.57
N ASN A 39 -20.25 -30.28 -1.24
CA ASN A 39 -19.22 -30.87 -0.38
C ASN A 39 -19.62 -32.31 0.02
N ASP A 40 -19.04 -33.32 -0.64
CA ASP A 40 -19.32 -34.75 -0.40
C ASP A 40 -18.70 -35.32 0.90
N VAL A 41 -18.10 -34.50 1.78
CA VAL A 41 -17.48 -34.95 3.05
C VAL A 41 -17.93 -34.05 4.21
N ASP A 42 -18.39 -34.68 5.29
CA ASP A 42 -18.73 -34.01 6.55
C ASP A 42 -17.45 -33.49 7.25
N ILE A 43 -17.50 -32.26 7.76
CA ILE A 43 -16.41 -31.66 8.52
C ILE A 43 -16.41 -32.24 9.94
N ASP A 44 -15.29 -32.83 10.36
CA ASP A 44 -15.09 -33.45 11.67
C ASP A 44 -14.22 -32.62 12.62
N GLU A 45 -13.48 -31.62 12.12
CA GLU A 45 -12.68 -30.69 12.93
C GLU A 45 -12.71 -29.26 12.37
N VAL A 46 -12.92 -28.27 13.24
CA VAL A 46 -12.83 -26.84 12.89
C VAL A 46 -11.74 -26.17 13.72
N HIS A 47 -10.80 -25.56 13.02
CA HIS A 47 -9.76 -24.71 13.59
C HIS A 47 -10.28 -23.26 13.65
N ILE A 48 -10.29 -22.66 14.84
CA ILE A 48 -10.81 -21.30 15.06
C ILE A 48 -9.66 -20.35 15.38
N ILE A 49 -9.49 -19.32 14.56
CA ILE A 49 -8.49 -18.26 14.80
C ILE A 49 -9.19 -17.05 15.42
N PHE A 50 -8.77 -16.64 16.62
CA PHE A 50 -9.23 -15.40 17.24
C PHE A 50 -8.19 -14.31 17.06
N MET A 51 -8.60 -13.19 16.47
CA MET A 51 -7.75 -12.04 16.15
C MET A 51 -8.66 -10.82 15.92
N ASN A 52 -8.08 -9.64 15.77
CA ASN A 52 -8.77 -8.49 15.23
C ASN A 52 -7.91 -7.75 14.21
N HIS A 53 -8.54 -6.92 13.38
CA HIS A 53 -7.84 -6.07 12.41
C HIS A 53 -7.13 -4.91 13.13
N LEU A 54 -5.87 -4.67 12.78
CA LEU A 54 -5.04 -3.62 13.37
C LEU A 54 -4.83 -2.50 12.35
N ASP A 55 -5.24 -1.30 12.74
CA ASP A 55 -5.01 -0.05 12.02
C ASP A 55 -4.29 0.94 12.93
N VAL A 56 -2.99 1.10 12.73
CA VAL A 56 -2.16 1.95 13.59
C VAL A 56 -2.30 3.40 13.14
N GLY A 57 -3.25 4.11 13.76
CA GLY A 57 -3.54 5.50 13.43
C GLY A 57 -4.90 5.74 12.76
N TYR A 58 -5.88 4.84 12.97
CA TYR A 58 -7.25 4.93 12.43
C TYR A 58 -8.30 4.84 13.55
N ASP A 59 -9.48 5.43 13.32
CA ASP A 59 -10.58 5.39 14.28
C ASP A 59 -11.19 3.98 14.30
N GLY A 60 -11.08 3.31 15.45
CA GLY A 60 -11.74 2.02 15.72
C GLY A 60 -11.81 1.73 17.23
N ILE A 61 -11.55 2.77 18.03
CA ILE A 61 -11.30 2.70 19.47
C ILE A 61 -12.29 3.55 20.26
N GLY A 62 -13.54 3.11 20.31
CA GLY A 62 -14.57 3.75 21.15
C GLY A 62 -14.72 5.25 20.85
N SER A 63 -14.60 6.10 21.88
CA SER A 63 -14.79 7.56 21.77
C SER A 63 -13.50 8.36 21.62
N GLU A 64 -12.33 7.72 21.59
CA GLU A 64 -11.06 8.41 21.40
C GLU A 64 -10.75 8.59 19.91
N ILE A 65 -10.05 9.67 19.57
CA ILE A 65 -9.52 9.85 18.21
C ILE A 65 -8.47 8.77 17.98
N GLY A 66 -8.52 8.13 16.82
CA GLY A 66 -7.65 7.06 16.37
C GLY A 66 -6.21 7.46 16.11
N TYR A 67 -5.64 8.43 16.83
CA TYR A 67 -4.20 8.70 16.80
C TYR A 67 -3.40 7.46 17.19
N ILE A 68 -2.19 7.36 16.65
CA ILE A 68 -1.33 6.17 16.78
C ILE A 68 -1.19 5.76 18.25
N ASN A 69 -0.85 6.70 19.12
CA ASN A 69 -0.64 6.38 20.53
C ASN A 69 -1.93 6.05 21.28
N ASN A 70 -3.10 6.56 20.87
CA ASN A 70 -4.37 6.13 21.47
C ASN A 70 -4.67 4.67 21.09
N VAL A 71 -4.49 4.29 19.82
CA VAL A 71 -4.64 2.90 19.38
C VAL A 71 -3.68 1.98 20.14
N LEU A 72 -2.38 2.31 20.17
CA LEU A 72 -1.39 1.52 20.90
C LEU A 72 -1.71 1.41 22.39
N ASN A 73 -2.16 2.51 23.01
CA ASN A 73 -2.54 2.53 24.42
C ASN A 73 -3.69 1.56 24.72
N VAL A 74 -4.73 1.51 23.86
CA VAL A 74 -5.84 0.57 24.05
C VAL A 74 -5.33 -0.87 23.93
N TYR A 75 -4.44 -1.17 22.98
CA TYR A 75 -3.82 -2.49 22.88
C TYR A 75 -3.07 -2.88 24.16
N PHE A 76 -2.25 -1.97 24.68
CA PHE A 76 -1.35 -2.26 25.80
C PHE A 76 -2.08 -2.32 27.14
N THR A 77 -3.03 -1.41 27.35
CA THR A 77 -3.68 -1.22 28.66
C THR A 77 -5.02 -1.94 28.79
N HIS A 78 -5.62 -2.36 27.66
CA HIS A 78 -6.91 -3.03 27.66
C HIS A 78 -6.89 -4.37 26.90
N HIS A 79 -6.58 -4.39 25.60
CA HIS A 79 -6.76 -5.59 24.78
C HIS A 79 -5.86 -6.77 25.21
N PHE A 80 -4.57 -6.54 25.47
CA PHE A 80 -3.70 -7.62 25.95
C PHE A 80 -4.10 -8.13 27.35
N PRO A 81 -4.31 -7.27 28.36
CA PRO A 81 -4.86 -7.71 29.65
C PRO A 81 -6.20 -8.46 29.53
N GLN A 82 -7.09 -8.00 28.65
CA GLN A 82 -8.41 -8.59 28.41
C GLN A 82 -8.29 -10.01 27.84
N ALA A 83 -7.46 -10.21 26.81
CA ALA A 83 -7.22 -11.53 26.23
C ALA A 83 -6.71 -12.53 27.29
N ILE A 84 -5.78 -12.09 28.15
CA ILE A 84 -5.22 -12.90 29.23
C ILE A 84 -6.30 -13.23 30.27
N ASN A 85 -7.08 -12.24 30.69
CA ASN A 85 -8.10 -12.39 31.73
C ASN A 85 -9.22 -13.33 31.29
N VAL A 86 -9.76 -13.16 30.08
CA VAL A 86 -10.83 -14.04 29.58
C VAL A 86 -10.33 -15.48 29.42
N SER A 87 -9.08 -15.67 28.98
CA SER A 87 -8.47 -17.00 28.95
C SER A 87 -8.37 -17.63 30.34
N ARG A 88 -7.99 -16.87 31.37
CA ARG A 88 -7.93 -17.37 32.76
C ARG A 88 -9.31 -17.76 33.26
N GLN A 89 -10.33 -16.94 33.00
CA GLN A 89 -11.71 -17.23 33.39
C GLN A 89 -12.25 -18.50 32.72
N LEU A 90 -11.91 -18.75 31.45
CA LEU A 90 -12.25 -20.01 30.76
C LEU A 90 -11.62 -21.22 31.47
N ILE A 91 -10.34 -21.13 31.83
CA ILE A 91 -9.61 -22.20 32.52
C ILE A 91 -10.16 -22.44 33.93
N GLU A 92 -10.35 -21.39 34.71
CA GLU A 92 -10.89 -21.45 36.08
C GLU A 92 -12.33 -21.98 36.11
N GLY A 93 -13.15 -21.55 35.13
CA GLY A 93 -14.50 -22.04 34.92
C GLY A 93 -14.58 -23.48 34.41
N LYS A 94 -13.44 -24.09 34.05
CA LYS A 94 -13.33 -25.45 33.50
C LYS A 94 -14.20 -25.66 32.26
N TYR A 95 -14.28 -24.63 31.41
CA TYR A 95 -14.95 -24.73 30.12
C TYR A 95 -14.20 -25.69 29.19
N VAL A 96 -14.95 -26.32 28.27
CA VAL A 96 -14.36 -27.21 27.26
C VAL A 96 -13.84 -26.42 26.06
N GLU A 97 -14.43 -25.26 25.81
CA GLU A 97 -14.03 -24.28 24.81
C GLU A 97 -12.69 -23.64 25.19
N THR A 98 -11.81 -23.50 24.20
CA THR A 98 -10.48 -22.90 24.37
C THR A 98 -10.40 -21.55 23.67
N PHE A 99 -9.39 -20.76 24.00
CA PHE A 99 -9.17 -19.45 23.40
C PHE A 99 -7.67 -19.19 23.23
N ILE A 100 -7.27 -18.71 22.05
CA ILE A 100 -5.90 -18.31 21.72
C ILE A 100 -6.01 -16.99 20.97
N TYR A 101 -5.43 -15.92 21.52
CA TYR A 101 -5.41 -14.62 20.86
C TYR A 101 -4.19 -14.50 19.95
N THR A 102 -4.44 -14.42 18.64
CA THR A 102 -3.41 -14.16 17.63
C THR A 102 -3.27 -12.65 17.43
N THR A 103 -2.05 -12.13 17.52
CA THR A 103 -1.75 -10.71 17.33
C THR A 103 -0.57 -10.49 16.37
N HIS A 104 -0.18 -9.22 16.22
CA HIS A 104 0.83 -8.77 15.28
C HIS A 104 2.22 -8.73 15.94
N PRO A 105 3.26 -9.35 15.35
CA PRO A 105 4.64 -9.32 15.86
C PRO A 105 5.15 -7.92 16.19
N TRP A 106 4.75 -6.91 15.42
CA TRP A 106 5.17 -5.53 15.67
C TRP A 106 4.64 -4.98 16.98
N LEU A 107 3.36 -5.20 17.31
CA LEU A 107 2.80 -4.83 18.60
C LEU A 107 3.47 -5.58 19.76
N VAL A 108 3.73 -6.88 19.58
CA VAL A 108 4.44 -7.69 20.59
C VAL A 108 5.84 -7.13 20.84
N SER A 109 6.57 -6.79 19.78
CA SER A 109 7.91 -6.20 19.88
C SER A 109 7.90 -4.87 20.62
N LEU A 110 6.94 -3.97 20.30
CA LEU A 110 6.80 -2.69 20.98
C LEU A 110 6.31 -2.83 22.43
N TYR A 111 5.47 -3.81 22.74
CA TYR A 111 5.01 -4.01 24.12
C TYR A 111 6.16 -4.50 25.01
N LEU A 112 6.97 -5.43 24.51
CA LEU A 112 8.11 -6.01 25.25
C LEU A 112 9.30 -5.04 25.37
N ASP A 113 9.49 -4.19 24.36
CA ASP A 113 10.56 -3.20 24.27
C ASP A 113 9.97 -1.84 23.92
N CYS A 114 9.29 -1.25 24.91
CA CYS A 114 8.48 -0.06 24.75
C CYS A 114 9.30 1.24 24.86
N PRO A 115 9.24 2.13 23.85
CA PRO A 115 10.00 3.38 23.86
C PRO A 115 9.48 4.34 24.94
N GLN A 116 10.38 4.77 25.82
CA GLN A 116 10.05 5.70 26.90
C GLN A 116 9.81 7.11 26.35
N ASN A 117 8.85 7.83 26.93
CA ASN A 117 8.50 9.22 26.55
C ASN A 117 8.08 9.39 25.08
N PHE A 118 7.52 8.35 24.46
CA PHE A 118 7.01 8.45 23.11
C PHE A 118 5.66 9.19 23.10
N THR A 119 5.66 10.44 22.65
CA THR A 119 4.46 11.30 22.58
C THR A 119 4.21 11.75 21.15
N LEU A 120 3.00 11.53 20.65
CA LEU A 120 2.50 11.97 19.34
C LEU A 120 1.19 12.71 19.52
N SER A 121 1.03 13.86 18.85
CA SER A 121 -0.17 14.71 18.94
C SER A 121 -0.69 14.95 20.37
N GLY A 122 0.22 15.08 21.34
CA GLY A 122 -0.11 15.30 22.76
C GLY A 122 -0.51 14.03 23.55
N VAL A 123 -0.50 12.86 22.91
CA VAL A 123 -0.78 11.56 23.52
C VAL A 123 0.52 10.82 23.78
N THR A 124 0.79 10.47 25.03
CA THR A 124 1.95 9.66 25.42
C THR A 124 1.61 8.16 25.39
N LEU A 125 2.51 7.35 24.85
CA LEU A 125 2.43 5.88 24.91
C LEU A 125 2.61 5.40 26.36
N LYS A 126 1.66 4.60 26.83
CA LYS A 126 1.60 4.02 28.18
C LYS A 126 2.34 2.68 28.16
N CYS A 127 3.66 2.72 28.38
CA CYS A 127 4.47 1.52 28.42
C CYS A 127 4.11 0.60 29.60
N PRO A 128 4.07 -0.72 29.40
CA PRO A 128 3.80 -1.67 30.47
C PRO A 128 4.93 -1.68 31.50
N ASN A 129 4.57 -1.88 32.77
CA ASN A 129 5.52 -2.08 33.85
C ASN A 129 6.06 -3.52 33.86
N LYS A 130 7.09 -3.80 34.69
CA LYS A 130 7.73 -5.12 34.76
C LYS A 130 6.77 -6.28 35.07
N THR A 131 5.75 -6.04 35.89
CA THR A 131 4.76 -7.07 36.23
C THR A 131 3.85 -7.36 35.04
N GLU A 132 3.40 -6.32 34.33
CA GLU A 132 2.57 -6.45 33.13
C GLU A 132 3.34 -7.14 31.98
N VAL A 133 4.63 -6.85 31.82
CA VAL A 133 5.51 -7.56 30.87
C VAL A 133 5.68 -9.03 31.27
N ALA A 134 5.88 -9.33 32.55
CA ALA A 134 6.01 -10.70 33.02
C ALA A 134 4.71 -11.50 32.85
N ASP A 135 3.55 -10.87 33.08
CA ASP A 135 2.24 -11.49 32.89
C ASP A 135 1.97 -11.84 31.43
N PHE A 136 2.30 -10.90 30.53
CA PHE A 136 2.21 -11.09 29.10
C PHE A 136 3.16 -12.19 28.59
N ALA A 137 4.41 -12.21 29.06
CA ALA A 137 5.38 -13.25 28.74
C ALA A 137 4.92 -14.66 29.21
N LEU A 138 4.26 -14.74 30.37
CA LEU A 138 3.65 -15.98 30.84
C LEU A 138 2.50 -16.40 29.92
N ALA A 139 1.64 -15.48 29.49
CA ALA A 139 0.55 -15.75 28.57
C ALA A 139 1.04 -16.24 27.19
N ILE A 140 2.16 -15.72 26.70
CA ILE A 140 2.82 -16.23 25.49
C ILE A 140 3.29 -17.67 25.70
N SER A 141 3.98 -17.92 26.83
CA SER A 141 4.57 -19.23 27.14
C SER A 141 3.52 -20.31 27.41
N SER A 142 2.34 -19.93 27.92
CA SER A 142 1.21 -20.83 28.14
C SER A 142 0.33 -21.03 26.90
N GLY A 143 0.64 -20.38 25.78
CA GLY A 143 -0.11 -20.51 24.53
C GLY A 143 -1.41 -19.71 24.45
N VAL A 144 -1.65 -18.79 25.40
CA VAL A 144 -2.82 -17.89 25.38
C VAL A 144 -2.64 -16.79 24.33
N ILE A 145 -1.43 -16.28 24.18
CA ILE A 145 -1.07 -15.27 23.17
C ILE A 145 -0.10 -15.87 22.14
N THR A 146 -0.40 -15.63 20.87
CA THR A 146 0.45 -16.00 19.74
C THR A 146 0.47 -14.92 18.67
N TRP A 147 1.27 -15.10 17.62
CA TRP A 147 1.38 -14.15 16.52
C TRP A 147 1.58 -14.86 15.17
N HIS A 148 1.19 -14.18 14.09
CA HIS A 148 1.42 -14.62 12.72
C HIS A 148 2.83 -14.21 12.22
N ALA A 149 3.20 -14.55 10.98
CA ALA A 149 4.55 -14.36 10.45
C ALA A 149 4.86 -12.94 9.94
N GLY A 150 3.86 -12.22 9.38
CA GLY A 150 4.03 -10.82 8.95
C GLY A 150 4.03 -9.83 10.13
N PRO A 151 4.62 -8.62 9.99
CA PRO A 151 4.72 -7.67 11.10
C PRO A 151 3.41 -6.96 11.45
N MET A 152 2.66 -6.49 10.45
CA MET A 152 1.39 -5.74 10.49
C MET A 152 0.62 -5.96 9.16
N ASN A 153 -0.43 -5.16 8.90
CA ASN A 153 -1.13 -5.10 7.62
C ASN A 153 -0.38 -4.21 6.62
N MET A 154 0.43 -4.86 5.78
CA MET A 154 1.42 -4.18 4.94
C MET A 154 0.94 -3.98 3.51
N GLN A 155 1.27 -2.83 2.91
CA GLN A 155 1.31 -2.69 1.46
C GLN A 155 2.69 -3.14 0.96
N ILE A 156 2.90 -4.45 0.86
CA ILE A 156 4.23 -5.06 0.61
C ILE A 156 4.89 -4.53 -0.67
N GLU A 157 4.11 -4.18 -1.69
CA GLU A 157 4.62 -3.58 -2.93
C GLU A 157 5.33 -2.23 -2.72
N ASN A 158 5.06 -1.55 -1.59
CA ASN A 158 5.69 -0.29 -1.19
C ASN A 158 6.98 -0.48 -0.37
N MET A 159 7.62 -1.65 -0.47
CA MET A 159 8.90 -1.97 0.16
C MET A 159 9.91 -2.47 -0.88
N ASN A 160 11.20 -2.17 -0.66
CA ASN A 160 12.27 -2.91 -1.32
C ASN A 160 12.42 -4.32 -0.70
N GLN A 161 13.08 -5.22 -1.44
CA GLN A 161 13.21 -6.62 -1.04
C GLN A 161 13.83 -6.81 0.34
N LEU A 162 14.91 -6.09 0.64
CA LEU A 162 15.65 -6.30 1.88
C LEU A 162 14.89 -5.74 3.08
N LEU A 163 14.22 -4.60 2.96
CA LEU A 163 13.34 -4.10 4.02
C LEU A 163 12.21 -5.09 4.30
N PHE A 164 11.58 -5.64 3.25
CA PHE A 164 10.57 -6.69 3.43
C PHE A 164 11.16 -7.90 4.16
N GLU A 165 12.33 -8.38 3.74
CA GLU A 165 13.03 -9.49 4.38
C GLU A 165 13.34 -9.22 5.87
N LEU A 166 13.83 -8.02 6.20
CA LEU A 166 14.14 -7.61 7.57
C LEU A 166 12.87 -7.46 8.42
N SER A 167 11.77 -6.98 7.83
CA SER A 167 10.49 -6.85 8.53
C SER A 167 9.96 -8.20 9.05
N LEU A 168 10.21 -9.28 8.30
CA LEU A 168 9.80 -10.64 8.67
C LEU A 168 10.64 -11.21 9.83
N ASN A 169 11.89 -10.78 10.00
CA ASN A 169 12.77 -11.27 11.06
C ASN A 169 12.18 -11.07 12.46
N MET A 170 11.40 -10.01 12.65
CA MET A 170 10.76 -9.68 13.93
C MET A 170 9.98 -10.85 14.52
N SER A 171 9.19 -11.53 13.67
CA SER A 171 8.38 -12.68 14.07
C SER A 171 9.26 -13.86 14.54
N PHE A 172 10.39 -14.10 13.86
CA PHE A 172 11.34 -15.16 14.21
C PHE A 172 12.23 -14.82 15.41
N MET A 173 12.54 -13.54 15.63
CA MET A 173 13.22 -13.08 16.84
C MET A 173 12.36 -13.31 18.07
N LEU A 174 11.06 -13.04 17.98
CA LEU A 174 10.10 -13.37 19.04
C LEU A 174 10.01 -14.88 19.25
N ASP A 175 9.99 -15.68 18.17
CA ASP A 175 10.02 -17.14 18.30
C ASP A 175 11.24 -17.61 19.10
N ALA A 176 12.43 -17.09 18.76
CA ALA A 176 13.67 -17.41 19.47
C ALA A 176 13.64 -16.95 20.93
N GLN A 177 13.14 -15.74 21.20
CA GLN A 177 13.03 -15.17 22.55
C GLN A 177 12.17 -16.03 23.49
N PHE A 178 11.09 -16.62 22.97
CA PHE A 178 10.16 -17.43 23.76
C PHE A 178 10.33 -18.94 23.54
N GLY A 179 11.35 -19.37 22.80
CA GLY A 179 11.58 -20.79 22.48
C GLY A 179 10.44 -21.44 21.68
N LYS A 180 9.70 -20.66 20.89
CA LYS A 180 8.65 -21.17 20.01
C LYS A 180 9.25 -21.73 18.73
N HIS A 181 8.68 -22.84 18.26
CA HIS A 181 9.03 -23.46 16.98
C HIS A 181 7.78 -23.58 16.13
N ARG A 182 7.54 -22.61 15.25
CA ARG A 182 6.42 -22.63 14.29
C ARG A 182 6.84 -23.42 13.05
N ALA A 183 6.25 -24.60 12.85
CA ALA A 183 6.58 -25.48 11.73
C ALA A 183 6.10 -24.95 10.37
N TYR A 184 5.00 -24.20 10.36
CA TYR A 184 4.40 -23.62 9.14
C TYR A 184 4.03 -22.15 9.35
N PRO A 185 5.02 -21.27 9.62
CA PRO A 185 4.76 -19.85 9.88
C PRO A 185 3.87 -19.29 8.77
N THR A 186 2.77 -18.63 9.15
CA THR A 186 1.79 -18.11 8.18
C THR A 186 1.69 -16.61 8.31
N LEU A 187 1.84 -15.88 7.20
CA LEU A 187 1.63 -14.44 7.15
C LEU A 187 0.13 -14.15 7.07
N SER A 188 -0.38 -13.27 7.93
CA SER A 188 -1.76 -12.78 7.87
C SER A 188 -1.75 -11.32 7.44
N GLN A 189 -2.57 -10.97 6.44
CA GLN A 189 -2.81 -9.60 5.99
C GLN A 189 -4.32 -9.37 5.87
N ARG A 190 -4.79 -8.22 6.31
CA ARG A 190 -6.20 -7.87 6.38
C ARG A 190 -6.41 -6.49 5.77
N ASP A 191 -7.62 -6.27 5.27
CA ASP A 191 -8.07 -5.07 4.56
C ASP A 191 -7.44 -4.83 3.18
N VAL A 192 -6.11 -4.94 3.06
CA VAL A 192 -5.38 -4.80 1.78
C VAL A 192 -5.77 -5.93 0.80
N PRO A 193 -6.46 -5.63 -0.32
CA PRO A 193 -7.10 -6.66 -1.17
C PRO A 193 -6.13 -7.60 -1.91
N GLY A 194 -4.90 -7.13 -2.18
CA GLY A 194 -3.89 -7.82 -2.97
C GLY A 194 -2.56 -8.03 -2.23
N LEU A 195 -1.73 -8.90 -2.79
CA LEU A 195 -0.34 -9.12 -2.37
C LEU A 195 0.46 -9.47 -3.62
N THR A 196 1.62 -8.83 -3.80
CA THR A 196 2.44 -9.09 -4.99
C THR A 196 3.06 -10.49 -5.00
N HIS A 197 3.01 -11.14 -6.15
CA HIS A 197 3.63 -12.42 -6.47
C HIS A 197 5.14 -12.41 -6.22
N ALA A 198 5.76 -11.23 -6.36
CA ALA A 198 7.18 -11.01 -6.05
C ALA A 198 7.55 -11.22 -4.57
N ALA A 199 6.57 -11.26 -3.66
CA ALA A 199 6.84 -11.55 -2.26
C ALA A 199 7.20 -13.03 -2.02
N ILE A 200 6.71 -13.94 -2.88
CA ILE A 200 6.82 -15.40 -2.66
C ILE A 200 8.26 -15.87 -2.46
N PRO A 201 9.25 -15.51 -3.29
CA PRO A 201 10.62 -15.97 -3.08
C PRO A 201 11.19 -15.57 -1.71
N THR A 202 10.91 -14.34 -1.27
CA THR A 202 11.35 -13.86 0.05
C THR A 202 10.64 -14.58 1.19
N LEU A 203 9.33 -14.87 1.05
CA LEU A 203 8.58 -15.66 2.02
C LEU A 203 9.16 -17.08 2.15
N VAL A 204 9.40 -17.77 1.03
CA VAL A 204 9.98 -19.12 1.00
C VAL A 204 11.39 -19.11 1.59
N LYS A 205 12.24 -18.14 1.23
CA LYS A 205 13.58 -17.95 1.81
C LYS A 205 13.52 -17.82 3.33
N LYS A 206 12.51 -17.16 3.88
CA LYS A 206 12.28 -17.04 5.34
C LYS A 206 11.62 -18.26 5.97
N GLY A 207 11.25 -19.28 5.20
CA GLY A 207 10.55 -20.46 5.70
C GLY A 207 9.07 -20.22 6.02
N ILE A 208 8.48 -19.15 5.51
CA ILE A 208 7.04 -18.89 5.64
C ILE A 208 6.31 -19.82 4.69
N ALA A 209 5.42 -20.65 5.23
CA ALA A 209 4.77 -21.73 4.50
C ALA A 209 3.45 -21.31 3.84
N ALA A 210 2.81 -20.28 4.37
CA ALA A 210 1.50 -19.85 3.91
C ALA A 210 1.25 -18.35 4.08
N VAL A 211 0.25 -17.87 3.33
CA VAL A 211 -0.35 -16.54 3.47
C VAL A 211 -1.87 -16.68 3.64
N SER A 212 -2.45 -15.82 4.48
CA SER A 212 -3.89 -15.64 4.61
C SER A 212 -4.20 -14.17 4.38
N VAL A 213 -5.07 -13.86 3.42
CA VAL A 213 -5.45 -12.48 3.08
C VAL A 213 -6.95 -12.30 3.20
N GLY A 214 -7.36 -11.28 3.96
CA GLY A 214 -8.75 -10.84 4.03
C GLY A 214 -8.94 -9.55 3.25
N VAL A 215 -9.99 -9.50 2.44
CA VAL A 215 -10.23 -8.39 1.51
C VAL A 215 -11.19 -7.37 2.12
N ASN A 216 -10.89 -6.07 2.07
CA ASN A 216 -11.83 -5.02 2.48
C ASN A 216 -13.22 -5.22 1.81
N PRO A 217 -14.34 -5.23 2.56
CA PRO A 217 -15.67 -5.54 2.05
C PRO A 217 -16.21 -4.52 1.04
N GLY A 218 -15.63 -3.31 1.00
CA GLY A 218 -15.93 -2.29 0.00
C GLY A 218 -15.35 -2.60 -1.38
N THR A 219 -14.33 -3.46 -1.47
CA THR A 219 -13.54 -3.69 -2.68
C THR A 219 -13.93 -5.00 -3.37
N SER A 220 -13.85 -5.02 -4.71
CA SER A 220 -14.01 -6.26 -5.49
C SER A 220 -12.87 -7.24 -5.16
N PRO A 221 -13.16 -8.44 -4.65
CA PRO A 221 -12.12 -9.38 -4.28
C PRO A 221 -11.45 -10.00 -5.51
N PRO A 222 -10.12 -10.22 -5.47
CA PRO A 222 -9.42 -10.96 -6.51
C PRO A 222 -10.06 -12.33 -6.80
N ALA A 223 -10.21 -12.67 -8.07
CA ALA A 223 -10.88 -13.89 -8.51
C ALA A 223 -9.96 -15.12 -8.40
N VAL A 224 -9.71 -15.56 -7.16
CA VAL A 224 -8.89 -16.73 -6.83
C VAL A 224 -9.69 -17.75 -6.02
N PRO A 225 -9.27 -19.04 -5.97
CA PRO A 225 -9.87 -20.01 -5.07
C PRO A 225 -9.72 -19.58 -3.60
N SER A 226 -10.61 -20.05 -2.71
CA SER A 226 -10.50 -19.77 -1.26
C SER A 226 -9.18 -20.27 -0.66
N ILE A 227 -8.65 -21.39 -1.18
CA ILE A 227 -7.33 -21.92 -0.83
C ILE A 227 -6.66 -22.57 -2.04
N PHE A 228 -5.37 -22.28 -2.25
CA PHE A 228 -4.61 -22.72 -3.41
C PHE A 228 -3.10 -22.70 -3.15
N ARG A 229 -2.34 -23.31 -4.06
CA ARG A 229 -0.88 -23.19 -4.12
C ARG A 229 -0.53 -21.99 -4.99
N TRP A 230 0.09 -20.98 -4.40
CA TRP A 230 0.53 -19.81 -5.14
C TRP A 230 2.02 -19.93 -5.43
N ARG A 231 2.36 -19.95 -6.71
CA ARG A 231 3.71 -20.35 -7.17
C ARG A 231 4.36 -19.28 -8.03
N TYR A 232 5.55 -18.87 -7.65
CA TYR A 232 6.46 -18.04 -8.43
C TYR A 232 7.66 -18.90 -8.83
N GLU A 233 7.76 -19.26 -10.11
CA GLU A 233 8.80 -20.20 -10.60
C GLU A 233 8.83 -21.52 -9.79
N GLN A 234 9.93 -21.81 -9.10
CA GLN A 234 10.09 -22.95 -8.19
C GLN A 234 9.54 -22.73 -6.78
N ASP A 235 9.36 -21.46 -6.38
CA ASP A 235 8.96 -21.10 -5.02
C ASP A 235 7.43 -21.13 -4.91
N GLU A 236 6.94 -21.67 -3.79
CA GLU A 236 5.50 -21.89 -3.60
C GLU A 236 5.11 -21.73 -2.13
N VAL A 237 4.05 -20.97 -1.89
CA VAL A 237 3.37 -20.87 -0.60
C VAL A 237 1.93 -21.37 -0.72
N LEU A 238 1.36 -21.85 0.38
CA LEU A 238 -0.08 -22.07 0.47
C LEU A 238 -0.77 -20.70 0.66
N ALA A 239 -1.80 -20.40 -0.10
CA ALA A 239 -2.52 -19.13 -0.01
C ALA A 239 -3.98 -19.38 0.34
N MET A 240 -4.51 -18.57 1.25
CA MET A 240 -5.93 -18.51 1.62
C MET A 240 -6.44 -17.09 1.40
N TRP A 241 -7.50 -16.92 0.62
CA TRP A 241 -8.09 -15.62 0.30
C TRP A 241 -9.54 -15.57 0.76
N HIS A 242 -9.88 -14.54 1.53
CA HIS A 242 -11.22 -14.33 2.10
C HIS A 242 -11.90 -13.17 1.37
N PRO A 243 -12.84 -13.46 0.45
CA PRO A 243 -13.52 -12.42 -0.31
C PRO A 243 -14.59 -11.72 0.54
N GLY A 244 -14.76 -10.40 0.34
CA GLY A 244 -15.90 -9.67 0.90
C GLY A 244 -15.82 -9.37 2.40
N GLY A 245 -14.62 -9.46 2.98
CA GLY A 245 -14.34 -9.13 4.37
C GLY A 245 -13.02 -9.73 4.81
N TYR A 246 -12.53 -9.28 5.96
CA TYR A 246 -11.28 -9.75 6.53
C TYR A 246 -11.41 -10.53 7.85
N PRO A 247 -12.29 -11.53 7.94
CA PRO A 247 -13.75 -11.53 7.73
C PRO A 247 -14.49 -10.46 8.56
N LEU A 248 -15.78 -10.28 8.29
CA LEU A 248 -16.63 -9.39 9.11
C LEU A 248 -16.79 -9.92 10.54
N ASN A 249 -17.30 -9.09 11.45
CA ASN A 249 -17.60 -9.53 12.82
C ASN A 249 -18.46 -10.80 12.84
N ALA A 250 -18.20 -11.66 13.82
CA ALA A 250 -19.12 -12.75 14.16
C ALA A 250 -20.53 -12.19 14.37
N GLY A 251 -21.53 -12.90 13.87
CA GLY A 251 -22.91 -12.46 13.99
C GLY A 251 -23.48 -12.72 15.39
N PRO A 252 -24.70 -12.23 15.68
CA PRO A 252 -25.22 -12.20 17.04
C PRO A 252 -25.69 -13.55 17.59
N ASN A 253 -25.91 -14.56 16.73
CA ASN A 253 -26.44 -15.88 17.13
C ASN A 253 -26.32 -16.91 15.98
N PRO A 254 -26.57 -18.21 16.25
CA PRO A 254 -26.49 -19.25 15.21
C PRO A 254 -27.38 -19.06 13.98
N ALA A 255 -28.49 -18.31 14.07
CA ALA A 255 -29.34 -18.04 12.91
C ALA A 255 -28.79 -16.91 12.02
N ASN A 256 -27.84 -16.13 12.54
CA ASN A 256 -27.18 -15.02 11.84
C ASN A 256 -25.69 -15.10 12.15
N PRO A 257 -24.94 -16.01 11.49
CA PRO A 257 -23.57 -16.34 11.87
C PRO A 257 -22.55 -15.23 11.60
N GLY A 258 -22.88 -14.25 10.73
CA GLY A 258 -21.94 -13.19 10.33
C GLY A 258 -20.66 -13.78 9.72
N GLY A 259 -19.49 -13.22 10.03
CA GLY A 259 -18.20 -13.71 9.53
C GLY A 259 -17.76 -15.08 10.06
N LEU A 260 -18.59 -15.75 10.86
CA LEU A 260 -18.43 -17.15 11.25
C LEU A 260 -19.30 -18.10 10.43
N SER A 261 -19.94 -17.61 9.36
CA SER A 261 -20.71 -18.48 8.46
C SER A 261 -19.77 -19.51 7.81
N ARG A 262 -20.33 -20.67 7.44
CA ARG A 262 -19.57 -21.69 6.70
C ARG A 262 -18.99 -21.16 5.39
N ASP A 263 -19.64 -20.19 4.76
CA ASP A 263 -19.19 -19.57 3.51
C ASP A 263 -17.99 -18.64 3.70
N ASP A 264 -17.78 -18.13 4.92
CA ASP A 264 -16.62 -17.30 5.30
C ASP A 264 -15.42 -18.13 5.77
N CYS A 265 -15.62 -19.43 6.05
CA CYS A 265 -14.57 -20.36 6.45
C CYS A 265 -13.83 -20.97 5.25
N VAL A 266 -12.57 -21.36 5.43
CA VAL A 266 -11.84 -22.17 4.45
C VAL A 266 -12.29 -23.62 4.55
N VAL A 267 -12.92 -24.11 3.49
CA VAL A 267 -13.32 -25.51 3.33
C VAL A 267 -12.69 -26.08 2.06
N ILE A 268 -12.06 -27.26 2.17
CA ILE A 268 -11.42 -27.95 1.04
C ILE A 268 -12.29 -29.15 0.66
N LYS A 269 -12.65 -29.25 -0.63
CA LYS A 269 -13.43 -30.39 -1.13
C LYS A 269 -12.71 -31.72 -0.85
N GLY A 270 -13.40 -32.65 -0.21
CA GLY A 270 -12.86 -33.98 0.10
C GLY A 270 -11.95 -34.03 1.32
N PHE A 271 -11.87 -32.96 2.11
CA PHE A 271 -11.06 -32.88 3.32
C PHE A 271 -11.97 -32.54 4.52
N SER A 272 -11.82 -33.25 5.63
CA SER A 272 -12.76 -33.18 6.76
C SER A 272 -12.50 -32.03 7.73
N LYS A 273 -11.53 -31.14 7.46
CA LYS A 273 -11.20 -30.02 8.36
C LYS A 273 -11.45 -28.66 7.72
N ALA A 274 -11.86 -27.71 8.55
CA ALA A 274 -12.10 -26.33 8.14
C ALA A 274 -11.31 -25.33 9.00
N LEU A 275 -11.07 -24.14 8.45
CA LEU A 275 -10.51 -22.98 9.16
C LEU A 275 -11.56 -21.87 9.21
N CYS A 276 -11.92 -21.45 10.41
CA CYS A 276 -12.85 -20.35 10.63
C CYS A 276 -12.18 -19.21 11.43
N PHE A 277 -12.70 -18.01 11.26
CA PHE A 277 -12.10 -16.78 11.73
C PHE A 277 -13.04 -16.10 12.72
N ALA A 278 -12.79 -16.26 14.01
CA ALA A 278 -13.46 -15.49 15.06
C ALA A 278 -12.82 -14.10 15.16
N PHE A 279 -12.90 -13.36 14.07
CA PHE A 279 -12.28 -12.05 13.93
C PHE A 279 -13.23 -10.96 14.42
N ARG A 280 -12.67 -9.97 15.10
CA ARG A 280 -13.34 -8.69 15.34
C ARG A 280 -12.74 -7.60 14.43
N THR A 281 -13.51 -6.57 14.13
CA THR A 281 -13.14 -5.50 13.18
C THR A 281 -12.04 -4.55 13.71
N ASP A 282 -11.87 -3.42 13.03
CA ASP A 282 -10.82 -2.42 13.21
C ASP A 282 -10.63 -2.07 14.68
N ASN A 283 -9.43 -2.35 15.20
CA ASN A 283 -8.97 -2.01 16.54
C ASN A 283 -9.86 -2.45 17.71
N SER A 284 -10.82 -3.36 17.50
CA SER A 284 -11.80 -3.75 18.52
C SER A 284 -11.26 -4.72 19.58
N GLY A 285 -10.10 -5.34 19.35
CA GLY A 285 -9.45 -6.23 20.32
C GLY A 285 -10.01 -7.67 20.39
N PRO A 286 -9.62 -8.45 21.43
CA PRO A 286 -10.12 -9.82 21.66
C PRO A 286 -11.58 -9.82 22.14
N PRO A 287 -12.28 -10.96 22.22
CA PRO A 287 -13.59 -11.04 22.87
C PRO A 287 -13.63 -10.42 24.28
N GLU A 288 -14.72 -9.71 24.59
CA GLU A 288 -14.95 -8.96 25.84
C GLU A 288 -15.32 -9.86 27.03
N SER A 289 -15.74 -11.10 26.78
CA SER A 289 -16.18 -12.01 27.84
C SER A 289 -16.09 -13.48 27.45
N VAL A 290 -16.13 -14.36 28.46
CA VAL A 290 -16.33 -15.81 28.26
C VAL A 290 -17.61 -16.07 27.46
N GLN A 291 -18.71 -15.38 27.77
CA GLN A 291 -19.98 -15.54 27.07
C GLN A 291 -19.90 -15.25 25.58
N GLU A 292 -19.13 -14.24 25.17
CA GLU A 292 -18.93 -13.94 23.74
C GLU A 292 -18.19 -15.07 23.04
N ILE A 293 -17.13 -15.62 23.66
CA ILE A 293 -16.41 -16.79 23.15
C ILE A 293 -17.37 -17.97 23.00
N LEU A 294 -18.14 -18.29 24.04
CA LEU A 294 -19.12 -19.38 23.98
C LEU A 294 -20.15 -19.15 22.86
N GLY A 295 -20.60 -17.91 22.66
CA GLY A 295 -21.47 -17.53 21.55
C GLY A 295 -20.86 -17.86 20.18
N PHE A 296 -19.57 -17.59 19.98
CA PHE A 296 -18.86 -17.95 18.74
C PHE A 296 -18.81 -19.46 18.54
N TYR A 297 -18.55 -20.23 19.61
CA TYR A 297 -18.59 -21.69 19.55
C TYR A 297 -19.99 -22.22 19.24
N GLU A 298 -21.06 -21.63 19.79
CA GLU A 298 -22.44 -22.02 19.47
C GLU A 298 -22.80 -21.75 18.00
N ILE A 299 -22.36 -20.62 17.43
CA ILE A 299 -22.52 -20.34 16.00
C ILE A 299 -21.85 -21.45 15.18
N LEU A 300 -20.59 -21.76 15.48
CA LEU A 300 -19.84 -22.77 14.73
C LEU A 300 -20.37 -24.20 14.95
N ARG A 301 -20.98 -24.50 16.10
CA ARG A 301 -21.71 -25.76 16.33
C ARG A 301 -22.91 -25.88 15.40
N ALA A 302 -23.60 -24.79 15.11
CA ALA A 302 -24.71 -24.82 14.16
C ALA A 302 -24.23 -24.96 12.71
N GLU A 303 -23.15 -24.26 12.35
CA GLU A 303 -22.55 -24.35 11.00
C GLU A 303 -21.87 -25.71 10.73
N PHE A 304 -21.36 -26.36 11.78
CA PHE A 304 -20.66 -27.65 11.73
C PHE A 304 -21.08 -28.62 12.87
N PRO A 305 -22.31 -29.18 12.84
CA PRO A 305 -22.92 -29.91 13.98
C PRO A 305 -22.20 -31.15 14.50
N GLN A 306 -21.30 -31.74 13.72
CA GLN A 306 -20.55 -32.95 14.08
C GLN A 306 -19.06 -32.69 14.28
N ALA A 307 -18.62 -31.45 14.08
CA ALA A 307 -17.21 -31.12 14.14
C ALA A 307 -16.73 -30.89 15.57
N LYS A 308 -15.53 -31.38 15.86
CA LYS A 308 -14.76 -30.95 17.03
C LYS A 308 -14.24 -29.53 16.78
N LEU A 309 -14.74 -28.59 17.56
CA LEU A 309 -14.31 -27.20 17.51
C LEU A 309 -13.11 -26.99 18.45
N ARG A 310 -12.08 -26.25 18.00
CA ARG A 310 -10.98 -25.83 18.87
C ARG A 310 -10.41 -24.48 18.46
N ALA A 311 -9.99 -23.69 19.45
CA ALA A 311 -9.07 -22.59 19.18
C ALA A 311 -7.76 -23.15 18.62
N SER A 312 -7.22 -22.47 17.61
CA SER A 312 -6.06 -22.95 16.87
C SER A 312 -5.18 -21.79 16.42
N THR A 313 -4.13 -22.12 15.68
CA THR A 313 -3.23 -21.20 15.00
C THR A 313 -3.30 -21.44 13.50
N PHE A 314 -2.83 -20.49 12.70
CA PHE A 314 -2.70 -20.71 11.27
C PHE A 314 -1.79 -21.89 10.96
N GLU A 315 -0.67 -21.98 11.68
CA GLU A 315 0.34 -23.03 11.56
C GLU A 315 -0.26 -24.43 11.73
N ASP A 316 -1.13 -24.60 12.73
CA ASP A 316 -1.81 -25.87 13.02
C ASP A 316 -2.73 -26.30 11.86
N PHE A 317 -3.45 -25.36 11.27
CA PHE A 317 -4.31 -25.66 10.12
C PHE A 317 -3.48 -25.97 8.87
N VAL A 318 -2.44 -25.16 8.60
CA VAL A 318 -1.54 -25.39 7.46
C VAL A 318 -0.83 -26.73 7.58
N ALA A 319 -0.45 -27.16 8.79
CA ALA A 319 0.07 -28.50 9.05
C ALA A 319 -0.93 -29.59 8.66
N ALA A 320 -2.20 -29.42 9.04
CA ALA A 320 -3.26 -30.37 8.75
C ALA A 320 -3.58 -30.49 7.24
N VAL A 321 -3.37 -29.40 6.48
CA VAL A 321 -3.59 -29.36 5.02
C VAL A 321 -2.45 -30.04 4.23
N GLN A 322 -1.24 -30.17 4.79
CA GLN A 322 -0.08 -30.71 4.04
C GLN A 322 -0.35 -32.04 3.30
N PRO A 323 -1.02 -33.05 3.89
CA PRO A 323 -1.29 -34.31 3.19
C PRO A 323 -2.14 -34.16 1.92
N VAL A 324 -2.98 -33.12 1.85
CA VAL A 324 -3.84 -32.83 0.70
C VAL A 324 -3.36 -31.63 -0.13
N LYS A 325 -2.25 -30.97 0.23
CA LYS A 325 -1.71 -29.80 -0.49
C LYS A 325 -1.57 -30.05 -2.00
N GLY A 326 -1.20 -31.27 -2.40
CA GLY A 326 -1.02 -31.65 -3.80
C GLY A 326 -2.30 -31.65 -4.65
N SER A 327 -3.49 -31.73 -4.03
CA SER A 327 -4.78 -31.68 -4.74
C SER A 327 -5.31 -30.25 -4.95
N LEU A 328 -4.67 -29.25 -4.32
CA LEU A 328 -5.12 -27.87 -4.39
C LEU A 328 -4.79 -27.23 -5.76
N PRO A 329 -5.64 -26.31 -6.25
CA PRO A 329 -5.36 -25.54 -7.46
C PRO A 329 -4.02 -24.82 -7.38
N VAL A 330 -3.40 -24.56 -8.53
CA VAL A 330 -2.20 -23.73 -8.64
C VAL A 330 -2.56 -22.40 -9.28
N VAL A 331 -2.13 -21.32 -8.67
CA VAL A 331 -2.20 -19.96 -9.23
C VAL A 331 -0.77 -19.48 -9.46
N THR A 332 -0.50 -18.94 -10.64
CA THR A 332 0.81 -18.40 -11.06
C THR A 332 0.73 -16.94 -11.49
N MET A 333 -0.42 -16.31 -11.28
CA MET A 333 -0.68 -14.92 -11.64
C MET A 333 -0.45 -14.00 -10.43
N GLU A 334 -0.15 -12.73 -10.72
CA GLU A 334 -0.10 -11.63 -9.76
C GLU A 334 -1.47 -11.38 -9.15
N ILE A 335 -1.52 -11.11 -7.84
CA ILE A 335 -2.72 -10.70 -7.12
C ILE A 335 -2.53 -9.23 -6.70
N GLY A 336 -2.54 -8.32 -7.68
CA GLY A 336 -2.15 -6.92 -7.47
C GLY A 336 -3.02 -6.18 -6.45
N ASP A 337 -2.40 -5.36 -5.61
CA ASP A 337 -3.08 -4.57 -4.58
C ASP A 337 -3.81 -3.35 -5.17
N THR A 338 -5.13 -3.29 -5.01
CA THR A 338 -5.95 -2.14 -5.45
C THR A 338 -5.97 -0.99 -4.45
N TRP A 339 -5.57 -1.22 -3.19
CA TRP A 339 -5.37 -0.17 -2.17
C TRP A 339 -4.09 0.63 -2.39
N ILE A 340 -3.17 0.14 -3.22
CA ILE A 340 -1.88 0.79 -3.49
C ILE A 340 -2.00 2.20 -4.09
N GLN A 341 -3.16 2.56 -4.66
CA GLN A 341 -3.43 3.89 -5.23
C GLN A 341 -3.23 5.05 -4.24
N GLY A 342 -3.34 4.79 -2.94
CA GLY A 342 -3.27 5.81 -1.89
C GLY A 342 -1.86 6.24 -1.51
N ILE A 343 -0.82 5.49 -1.90
CA ILE A 343 0.54 5.76 -1.41
C ILE A 343 1.16 7.04 -2.00
N ALA A 344 0.67 7.51 -3.16
CA ALA A 344 1.09 8.79 -3.74
C ALA A 344 0.46 10.02 -3.06
N SER A 345 -0.34 9.83 -2.00
CA SER A 345 -1.03 10.90 -1.27
C SER A 345 -0.10 11.84 -0.50
N ASP A 346 1.06 11.35 -0.10
CA ASP A 346 2.09 12.11 0.63
C ASP A 346 3.46 11.94 -0.06
N PRO A 347 3.73 12.72 -1.13
CA PRO A 347 4.95 12.60 -1.92
C PRO A 347 6.22 12.82 -1.08
N LYS A 348 6.18 13.77 -0.15
CA LYS A 348 7.30 14.09 0.73
C LYS A 348 7.62 12.93 1.67
N LYS A 349 6.60 12.34 2.31
CA LYS A 349 6.79 11.16 3.15
C LYS A 349 7.39 10.01 2.35
N MET A 350 6.90 9.77 1.14
CA MET A 350 7.41 8.66 0.32
C MET A 350 8.86 8.85 -0.11
N ALA A 351 9.24 10.06 -0.55
CA ALA A 351 10.61 10.36 -0.94
C ALA A 351 11.59 10.22 0.25
N GLN A 352 11.21 10.71 1.42
CA GLN A 352 12.01 10.60 2.64
C GLN A 352 12.13 9.15 3.12
N TYR A 353 11.02 8.41 3.18
CA TYR A 353 11.01 6.99 3.56
C TYR A 353 11.89 6.15 2.65
N ARG A 354 11.75 6.29 1.32
CA ARG A 354 12.56 5.56 0.35
C ARG A 354 14.03 5.92 0.48
N THR A 355 14.35 7.21 0.61
CA THR A 355 15.74 7.66 0.83
C THR A 355 16.37 7.01 2.06
N VAL A 356 15.66 6.95 3.19
CA VAL A 356 16.16 6.30 4.42
C VAL A 356 16.31 4.79 4.22
N SER A 357 15.27 4.13 3.69
CA SER A 357 15.26 2.69 3.47
C SER A 357 16.37 2.24 2.51
N ASP A 358 16.47 2.87 1.35
CA ASP A 358 17.43 2.50 0.32
C ASP A 358 18.86 2.74 0.80
N THR A 359 19.10 3.79 1.61
CA THR A 359 20.44 4.04 2.17
C THR A 359 20.86 2.96 3.17
N ILE A 360 19.94 2.47 4.00
CA ILE A 360 20.20 1.33 4.89
C ILE A 360 20.49 0.07 4.05
N VAL A 361 19.67 -0.18 3.02
CA VAL A 361 19.81 -1.36 2.15
C VAL A 361 21.11 -1.35 1.37
N GLU A 362 21.47 -0.22 0.75
CA GLU A 362 22.74 -0.02 0.07
C GLU A 362 23.93 -0.27 1.01
N CYS A 363 23.85 0.21 2.25
CA CYS A 363 24.90 0.00 3.24
C CYS A 363 25.07 -1.48 3.61
N ILE A 364 23.96 -2.22 3.76
CA ILE A 364 24.01 -3.66 4.05
C ILE A 364 24.55 -4.43 2.83
N ASN A 365 24.04 -4.15 1.64
CA ASN A 365 24.47 -4.81 0.40
C ASN A 365 25.96 -4.54 0.09
N ALA A 366 26.46 -3.35 0.44
CA ALA A 366 27.88 -3.02 0.31
C ALA A 366 28.76 -3.62 1.42
N GLY A 367 28.19 -4.38 2.37
CA GLY A 367 28.92 -4.96 3.51
C GLY A 367 29.40 -3.93 4.53
N LYS A 368 28.89 -2.69 4.49
CA LYS A 368 29.24 -1.60 5.42
C LYS A 368 28.34 -1.59 6.67
N CYS A 369 27.13 -2.14 6.57
CA CYS A 369 26.18 -2.33 7.67
C CYS A 369 25.94 -3.82 7.90
N SER A 370 25.63 -4.20 9.15
CA SER A 370 25.16 -5.54 9.48
C SER A 370 23.65 -5.54 9.67
N ALA A 371 22.94 -6.42 8.99
CA ALA A 371 21.51 -6.66 9.21
C ALA A 371 21.17 -7.12 10.64
N ASN A 372 22.16 -7.62 11.38
CA ASN A 372 22.00 -8.07 12.77
C ASN A 372 22.42 -7.00 13.81
N ASP A 373 22.83 -5.80 13.37
CA ASP A 373 23.08 -4.71 14.32
C ASP A 373 21.75 -4.34 15.00
N PRO A 374 21.67 -4.33 16.35
CA PRO A 374 20.43 -3.98 17.06
C PRO A 374 19.86 -2.62 16.63
N ARG A 375 20.71 -1.63 16.34
CA ARG A 375 20.29 -0.29 15.89
C ARG A 375 19.60 -0.34 14.53
N ILE A 376 20.04 -1.23 13.64
CA ILE A 376 19.39 -1.45 12.33
C ILE A 376 18.05 -2.16 12.54
N THR A 377 18.01 -3.19 13.39
CA THR A 377 16.75 -3.88 13.73
C THR A 377 15.71 -2.93 14.33
N ASP A 378 16.12 -2.04 15.23
CA ASP A 378 15.25 -1.05 15.84
C ASP A 378 14.83 0.03 14.85
N SER A 379 15.74 0.47 13.96
CA SER A 379 15.41 1.37 12.85
C SER A 379 14.33 0.76 11.95
N VAL A 380 14.46 -0.52 11.57
CA VAL A 380 13.48 -1.24 10.76
C VAL A 380 12.12 -1.30 11.47
N ARG A 381 12.08 -1.48 12.79
CA ARG A 381 10.81 -1.49 13.56
C ARG A 381 9.97 -0.24 13.31
N TYR A 382 10.58 0.94 13.19
CA TYR A 382 9.86 2.18 12.89
C TYR A 382 9.67 2.39 11.38
N LEU A 383 10.67 2.02 10.57
CA LEU A 383 10.66 2.23 9.13
C LEU A 383 9.62 1.40 8.39
N ILE A 384 9.06 0.35 9.00
CA ILE A 384 7.95 -0.41 8.42
C ILE A 384 6.57 0.19 8.69
N LYS A 385 6.45 1.31 9.43
CA LYS A 385 5.17 2.01 9.60
C LYS A 385 4.70 2.76 8.35
N PRO A 386 5.54 3.53 7.62
CA PRO A 386 5.11 4.19 6.38
C PRO A 386 4.48 3.27 5.30
N PRO A 387 4.96 2.04 5.07
CA PRO A 387 4.33 1.08 4.15
C PRO A 387 3.23 0.21 4.79
N GLU A 388 2.86 0.43 6.05
CA GLU A 388 1.62 -0.11 6.63
C GLU A 388 0.43 0.66 6.04
N HIS A 389 -0.71 -0.02 5.83
CA HIS A 389 -1.79 0.53 5.02
C HIS A 389 -2.56 1.70 5.68
N THR A 390 -2.50 1.89 7.00
CA THR A 390 -3.17 2.99 7.71
C THR A 390 -2.35 4.29 7.72
N TRP A 391 -2.89 5.35 7.13
CA TRP A 391 -2.18 6.61 6.92
C TRP A 391 -2.75 7.79 7.74
N GLY A 392 -3.87 7.58 8.43
CA GLY A 392 -4.49 8.56 9.31
C GLY A 392 -5.92 8.17 9.67
N VAL A 393 -6.63 9.10 10.30
CA VAL A 393 -8.05 8.93 10.64
C VAL A 393 -8.92 8.73 9.39
N PRO A 394 -10.17 8.23 9.50
CA PRO A 394 -11.01 7.85 8.36
C PRO A 394 -11.39 8.98 7.41
N GLY A 395 -11.11 10.24 7.74
CA GLY A 395 -11.32 11.39 6.85
C GLY A 395 -12.12 12.51 7.49
N VAL A 396 -12.73 13.36 6.65
CA VAL A 396 -13.53 14.51 7.09
C VAL A 396 -14.98 14.35 6.65
N ASN A 397 -15.93 14.51 7.58
CA ASN A 397 -17.35 14.52 7.25
C ASN A 397 -17.81 15.91 6.80
N ASP A 398 -17.18 16.44 5.75
CA ASP A 398 -17.54 17.71 5.12
C ASP A 398 -17.82 17.52 3.63
N ASN A 399 -19.10 17.58 3.27
CA ASN A 399 -19.58 17.46 1.88
C ASN A 399 -20.02 18.82 1.29
N VAL A 400 -19.54 19.94 1.85
CA VAL A 400 -20.02 21.28 1.51
C VAL A 400 -18.89 22.19 1.03
N ASN A 401 -17.76 22.23 1.75
CA ASN A 401 -16.69 23.19 1.52
C ASN A 401 -15.68 22.64 0.51
N TRP A 402 -16.06 22.61 -0.76
CA TRP A 402 -15.28 21.98 -1.84
C TRP A 402 -14.36 22.93 -2.60
N SER A 403 -14.81 24.14 -2.95
CA SER A 403 -13.94 25.09 -3.66
C SER A 403 -12.75 25.49 -2.79
N ASN A 404 -11.59 25.80 -3.38
CA ASN A 404 -10.40 26.19 -2.62
C ASN A 404 -10.70 27.32 -1.62
N ALA A 405 -11.52 28.32 -2.00
CA ALA A 405 -11.87 29.42 -1.11
C ALA A 405 -12.77 29.01 0.07
N GLN A 406 -13.70 28.08 -0.12
CA GLN A 406 -14.53 27.54 0.97
C GLN A 406 -13.70 26.61 1.86
N PHE A 407 -12.95 25.70 1.25
CA PHE A 407 -12.09 24.75 1.95
C PHE A 407 -11.09 25.49 2.86
N MET A 408 -10.38 26.51 2.34
CA MET A 408 -9.40 27.25 3.14
C MET A 408 -10.02 27.97 4.36
N LYS A 409 -11.31 28.33 4.31
CA LYS A 409 -12.03 28.87 5.47
C LYS A 409 -12.42 27.77 6.46
N ALA A 410 -12.81 26.60 5.96
CA ALA A 410 -13.25 25.47 6.77
C ALA A 410 -12.08 24.70 7.40
N ARG A 411 -10.90 24.71 6.77
CA ARG A 411 -9.70 23.93 7.13
C ARG A 411 -9.20 24.16 8.56
N SER A 412 -9.56 25.27 9.21
CA SER A 412 -9.22 25.51 10.62
C SER A 412 -10.15 24.82 11.62
N ALA A 413 -11.20 24.12 11.17
CA ALA A 413 -12.10 23.36 12.05
C ALA A 413 -11.44 22.05 12.52
N ASP A 414 -11.85 21.58 13.70
CA ASP A 414 -11.20 20.46 14.39
C ASP A 414 -11.06 19.20 13.52
N MET A 415 -12.07 18.82 12.74
CA MET A 415 -12.00 17.62 11.88
C MET A 415 -10.87 17.67 10.84
N PHE A 416 -10.58 18.85 10.27
CA PHE A 416 -9.47 19.02 9.33
C PHE A 416 -8.13 19.02 10.07
N LEU A 417 -8.05 19.69 11.22
CA LEU A 417 -6.84 19.71 12.05
C LEU A 417 -6.49 18.31 12.58
N ILE A 418 -7.49 17.50 12.92
CA ILE A 418 -7.32 16.11 13.34
C ILE A 418 -6.72 15.27 12.22
N CYS A 419 -7.23 15.40 11.00
CA CYS A 419 -6.65 14.74 9.83
C CYS A 419 -5.17 15.12 9.64
N GLU A 420 -4.86 16.41 9.61
CA GLU A 420 -3.48 16.89 9.42
C GLU A 420 -2.53 16.44 10.54
N GLN A 421 -3.02 16.39 11.78
CA GLN A 421 -2.26 15.84 12.91
C GLN A 421 -2.00 14.35 12.71
N SER A 422 -3.01 13.56 12.36
CA SER A 422 -2.85 12.11 12.12
C SER A 422 -1.87 11.80 10.98
N TRP A 423 -1.87 12.60 9.91
CA TRP A 423 -0.92 12.44 8.79
C TRP A 423 0.51 12.82 9.20
N ARG A 424 0.67 13.84 10.05
CA ARG A 424 1.97 14.21 10.61
C ARG A 424 2.58 13.08 11.42
N GLU A 425 1.76 12.36 12.21
CA GLU A 425 2.25 11.21 13.00
C GLU A 425 2.94 10.16 12.12
N GLN A 426 2.44 9.92 10.91
CA GLN A 426 3.05 8.96 9.97
C GLN A 426 4.48 9.36 9.56
N ARG A 427 4.73 10.66 9.38
CA ARG A 427 6.07 11.15 9.01
C ARG A 427 7.07 11.01 10.15
N VAL A 428 6.63 11.15 11.40
CA VAL A 428 7.50 11.04 12.59
C VAL A 428 8.19 9.67 12.68
N PHE A 429 7.57 8.61 12.16
CA PHE A 429 8.20 7.27 12.14
C PHE A 429 9.47 7.20 11.29
N ILE A 430 9.63 8.08 10.30
CA ILE A 430 10.87 8.20 9.52
C ILE A 430 11.96 8.80 10.41
N ASP A 431 11.65 9.85 11.17
CA ASP A 431 12.58 10.47 12.10
C ASP A 431 12.98 9.49 13.21
N MET A 432 12.01 8.76 13.78
CA MET A 432 12.27 7.72 14.79
C MET A 432 13.15 6.60 14.25
N ALA A 433 12.97 6.19 13.00
CA ALA A 433 13.84 5.20 12.36
C ALA A 433 15.29 5.71 12.26
N ILE A 434 15.50 7.01 12.01
CA ILE A 434 16.83 7.62 11.99
C ILE A 434 17.39 7.75 13.41
N GLU A 435 16.58 8.14 14.39
CA GLU A 435 16.99 8.25 15.79
C GLU A 435 17.41 6.91 16.38
N ALA A 436 16.71 5.82 16.05
CA ALA A 436 17.03 4.47 16.47
C ALA A 436 18.42 3.99 16.00
N LEU A 437 18.95 4.60 14.92
CA LEU A 437 20.30 4.31 14.45
C LEU A 437 21.39 4.92 15.36
N GLY A 438 21.06 5.90 16.21
CA GLY A 438 22.01 6.53 17.12
C GLY A 438 23.25 7.09 16.42
N ASP A 439 24.43 6.59 16.80
CA ASP A 439 25.73 6.95 16.24
C ASP A 439 26.19 6.04 15.08
N HIS A 440 25.30 5.21 14.52
CA HIS A 440 25.64 4.31 13.42
C HIS A 440 26.16 5.10 12.20
N PRO A 441 27.27 4.70 11.55
CA PRO A 441 27.89 5.47 10.46
C PRO A 441 26.97 5.82 9.28
N VAL A 442 26.01 4.95 8.96
CA VAL A 442 24.99 5.16 7.91
C VAL A 442 24.16 6.44 8.08
N VAL A 443 24.03 6.97 9.31
CA VAL A 443 23.27 8.20 9.58
C VAL A 443 23.84 9.40 8.82
N ALA A 444 25.16 9.45 8.60
CA ALA A 444 25.78 10.52 7.82
C ALA A 444 25.33 10.48 6.35
N ASP A 445 25.29 9.29 5.75
CA ASP A 445 24.85 9.08 4.37
C ASP A 445 23.35 9.39 4.23
N ILE A 446 22.53 8.97 5.20
CA ILE A 446 21.10 9.29 5.24
C ILE A 446 20.88 10.81 5.25
N LYS A 447 21.54 11.53 6.18
CA LYS A 447 21.41 12.99 6.27
C LYS A 447 21.90 13.68 5.00
N TYR A 448 23.00 13.21 4.43
CA TYR A 448 23.50 13.73 3.16
C TYR A 448 22.48 13.57 2.04
N LYS A 449 21.90 12.38 1.87
CA LYS A 449 20.90 12.11 0.82
C LYS A 449 19.56 12.79 1.05
N LEU A 450 19.10 12.90 2.30
CA LEU A 450 17.90 13.68 2.63
C LEU A 450 18.08 15.16 2.28
N ASN A 451 19.28 15.72 2.45
CA ASN A 451 19.57 17.08 2.00
C ASN A 451 19.55 17.22 0.47
N GLN A 452 19.82 16.16 -0.29
CA GLN A 452 19.77 16.20 -1.77
C GLN A 452 18.35 16.21 -2.34
N ILE A 453 17.33 15.86 -1.53
CA ILE A 453 15.93 15.88 -1.96
C ILE A 453 15.18 17.11 -1.43
N ILE A 454 15.89 18.07 -0.85
CA ILE A 454 15.31 19.38 -0.53
C ILE A 454 15.07 20.10 -1.87
N PRO A 455 13.83 20.52 -2.16
CA PRO A 455 13.49 21.16 -3.42
C PRO A 455 14.15 22.55 -3.51
N GLU A 456 15.10 22.71 -4.41
CA GLU A 456 15.74 23.98 -4.72
C GLU A 456 15.74 24.22 -6.23
N MET A 457 15.44 25.46 -6.63
CA MET A 457 15.52 25.85 -8.04
C MET A 457 16.99 25.82 -8.50
N PRO A 458 17.30 25.19 -9.65
CA PRO A 458 18.68 25.09 -10.10
C PRO A 458 19.22 26.46 -10.52
N SER A 459 20.52 26.69 -10.28
CA SER A 459 21.21 27.86 -10.82
C SER A 459 21.35 27.76 -12.34
N LEU A 460 21.15 28.89 -13.02
CA LEU A 460 21.35 29.04 -14.46
C LEU A 460 22.77 29.52 -14.82
N ASP A 461 23.63 29.71 -13.82
CA ASP A 461 25.02 30.06 -14.07
C ASP A 461 25.69 28.99 -14.94
N GLY A 462 26.28 29.41 -16.06
CA GLY A 462 26.92 28.50 -17.01
C GLY A 462 25.98 27.86 -18.04
N TYR A 463 24.68 28.13 -17.96
CA TYR A 463 23.71 27.77 -18.99
C TYR A 463 23.51 28.90 -20.02
N GLU A 464 22.98 28.54 -21.19
CA GLU A 464 22.45 29.45 -22.20
C GLU A 464 21.04 29.03 -22.59
N GLU A 465 20.17 30.01 -22.88
CA GLU A 465 18.81 29.74 -23.36
C GLU A 465 18.84 29.29 -24.83
N VAL A 466 18.05 28.26 -25.16
CA VAL A 466 17.99 27.64 -26.48
C VAL A 466 16.54 27.40 -26.91
N ASP A 467 16.30 27.26 -28.22
CA ASP A 467 14.97 26.97 -28.75
C ASP A 467 14.62 25.48 -28.54
N PRO A 468 13.52 25.16 -27.83
CA PRO A 468 13.08 23.79 -27.56
C PRO A 468 12.86 22.91 -28.80
N SER A 469 12.54 23.52 -29.95
CA SER A 469 12.27 22.81 -31.20
C SER A 469 13.53 22.33 -31.93
N GLN A 470 14.72 22.74 -31.49
CA GLN A 470 15.98 22.31 -32.07
C GLN A 470 16.33 20.88 -31.63
N ASN A 471 17.04 20.17 -32.51
CA ASN A 471 17.66 18.90 -32.16
C ASN A 471 19.01 19.14 -31.49
N PHE A 472 19.20 18.59 -30.30
CA PHE A 472 20.45 18.65 -29.55
C PHE A 472 21.13 17.30 -29.66
N SER A 473 22.37 17.30 -30.16
CA SER A 473 23.16 16.08 -30.34
C SER A 473 24.33 16.03 -29.36
N HIS A 474 24.61 14.84 -28.84
CA HIS A 474 25.84 14.54 -28.11
C HIS A 474 26.86 13.87 -29.05
N THR A 475 28.14 13.86 -28.67
CA THR A 475 29.26 13.40 -29.50
C THR A 475 29.26 11.90 -29.79
N ASP A 476 28.56 11.11 -28.98
CA ASP A 476 28.34 9.67 -29.17
C ASP A 476 27.17 9.36 -30.13
N GLY A 477 26.49 10.39 -30.65
CA GLY A 477 25.38 10.26 -31.58
C GLY A 477 23.99 10.26 -30.95
N MET A 478 23.86 10.41 -29.62
CA MET A 478 22.54 10.63 -29.00
C MET A 478 21.95 11.94 -29.50
N VAL A 479 20.65 11.94 -29.81
CA VAL A 479 19.91 13.13 -30.22
C VAL A 479 18.63 13.27 -29.42
N ILE A 480 18.37 14.45 -28.89
CA ILE A 480 17.16 14.79 -28.13
C ILE A 480 16.55 16.11 -28.60
N SER A 481 15.22 16.21 -28.62
CA SER A 481 14.50 17.49 -28.76
C SER A 481 13.22 17.50 -27.95
N PHE A 482 12.67 18.69 -27.71
CA PHE A 482 11.53 18.89 -26.82
C PHE A 482 10.30 19.41 -27.57
N GLY A 483 9.13 18.98 -27.10
CA GLY A 483 7.85 19.46 -27.57
C GLY A 483 7.49 20.80 -26.92
N LYS A 484 6.49 21.49 -27.49
CA LYS A 484 5.93 22.71 -26.87
C LYS A 484 5.29 22.45 -25.51
N ASP A 485 4.84 21.21 -25.28
CA ASP A 485 4.29 20.75 -24.00
C ASP A 485 5.37 20.35 -22.99
N GLY A 486 6.63 20.32 -23.42
CA GLY A 486 7.78 19.98 -22.59
C GLY A 486 8.17 18.51 -22.57
N SER A 487 7.41 17.65 -23.23
CA SER A 487 7.80 16.26 -23.42
C SER A 487 9.04 16.14 -24.30
N ILE A 488 9.77 15.03 -24.17
CA ILE A 488 10.81 14.66 -25.12
C ILE A 488 10.13 14.27 -26.44
N ASN A 489 10.22 15.16 -27.42
CA ASN A 489 9.57 15.00 -28.72
C ASN A 489 10.34 14.04 -29.61
N TYR A 490 11.67 14.09 -29.56
CA TYR A 490 12.55 13.15 -30.25
C TYR A 490 13.63 12.64 -29.31
N LEU A 491 13.89 11.33 -29.31
CA LEU A 491 15.02 10.73 -28.62
C LEU A 491 15.59 9.59 -29.46
N PHE A 492 16.83 9.75 -29.93
CA PHE A 492 17.58 8.71 -30.61
C PHE A 492 18.67 8.15 -29.71
N ASP A 493 18.65 6.83 -29.55
CA ASP A 493 19.59 6.02 -28.81
C ASP A 493 20.63 5.42 -29.77
N PRO A 494 21.89 5.88 -29.73
CA PRO A 494 22.94 5.42 -30.63
C PRO A 494 23.44 4.02 -30.25
N TYR A 495 23.14 3.52 -29.05
CA TYR A 495 23.61 2.21 -28.59
C TYR A 495 22.68 1.12 -29.11
N ASN A 496 21.37 1.27 -28.89
CA ASN A 496 20.39 0.35 -29.43
C ASN A 496 20.05 0.61 -30.91
N GLN A 497 20.51 1.72 -31.49
CA GLN A 497 20.15 2.16 -32.86
C GLN A 497 18.64 2.34 -33.02
N MET A 498 18.01 2.95 -32.01
CA MET A 498 16.55 3.08 -31.93
C MET A 498 16.12 4.51 -31.66
N THR A 499 14.96 4.87 -32.20
CA THR A 499 14.26 6.09 -31.82
C THR A 499 13.22 5.73 -30.76
N TRP A 500 13.37 6.27 -29.56
CA TRP A 500 12.47 6.03 -28.43
C TRP A 500 11.30 7.01 -28.40
N ALA A 501 11.44 8.20 -28.98
CA ALA A 501 10.38 9.20 -29.05
C ALA A 501 10.34 9.86 -30.43
N ASN A 502 9.14 10.05 -30.98
CA ASN A 502 8.87 10.86 -32.17
C ASN A 502 7.41 11.37 -32.12
N GLY A 503 7.14 12.34 -31.26
CA GLY A 503 5.81 12.97 -31.12
C GLY A 503 4.79 12.22 -30.23
N ALA A 504 5.25 11.32 -29.35
CA ALA A 504 4.37 10.39 -28.61
C ALA A 504 4.22 10.66 -27.09
N GLY A 505 4.76 11.76 -26.55
CA GLY A 505 4.59 12.10 -25.13
C GLY A 505 5.52 11.32 -24.18
N PHE A 506 6.79 11.20 -24.54
CA PHE A 506 7.83 10.61 -23.68
C PHE A 506 8.33 11.64 -22.66
N GLY A 507 8.26 11.35 -21.37
CA GLY A 507 8.59 12.33 -20.32
C GLY A 507 7.59 13.49 -20.28
N LYS A 508 6.30 13.22 -20.47
CA LYS A 508 5.23 14.23 -20.43
C LYS A 508 4.69 14.41 -19.01
N ILE A 509 4.43 15.65 -18.60
CA ILE A 509 3.69 15.93 -17.36
C ILE A 509 2.19 15.80 -17.64
N LEU A 510 1.51 14.96 -16.86
CA LEU A 510 0.05 14.80 -16.91
C LEU A 510 -0.55 15.36 -15.63
N TYR A 511 -1.24 16.49 -15.75
CA TYR A 511 -2.09 17.00 -14.69
C TYR A 511 -3.55 16.77 -15.06
N ALA A 512 -4.30 16.07 -14.22
CA ALA A 512 -5.71 15.80 -14.44
C ALA A 512 -6.53 16.16 -13.21
N THR A 513 -7.74 16.65 -13.46
CA THR A 513 -8.76 16.92 -12.45
C THR A 513 -9.95 16.02 -12.72
N TYR A 514 -10.71 15.72 -11.68
CA TYR A 514 -11.83 14.79 -11.73
C TYR A 514 -13.11 15.42 -11.19
N ASN A 515 -14.25 14.82 -11.47
CA ASN A 515 -15.53 15.19 -10.88
C ASN A 515 -16.29 13.94 -10.43
N MET A 516 -17.52 14.11 -9.91
CA MET A 516 -18.27 12.99 -9.34
C MET A 516 -18.52 11.85 -10.33
N SER A 517 -18.63 12.14 -11.64
CA SER A 517 -18.86 11.08 -12.63
C SER A 517 -17.68 10.11 -12.78
N ASP A 518 -16.45 10.54 -12.50
CA ASP A 518 -15.28 9.65 -12.47
C ASP A 518 -15.36 8.67 -11.28
N PHE A 519 -15.84 9.15 -10.14
CA PHE A 519 -16.05 8.34 -8.94
C PHE A 519 -17.23 7.38 -9.08
N ASP A 520 -18.33 7.82 -9.70
CA ASP A 520 -19.46 6.96 -10.04
C ASP A 520 -19.03 5.84 -10.99
N TRP A 521 -18.22 6.18 -11.99
CA TRP A 521 -17.63 5.20 -12.92
C TRP A 521 -16.72 4.21 -12.19
N MET A 522 -15.82 4.70 -11.33
CA MET A 522 -14.94 3.86 -10.53
C MET A 522 -15.74 2.92 -9.62
N ALA A 523 -16.68 3.46 -8.85
CA ALA A 523 -17.57 2.71 -7.97
C ALA A 523 -18.29 1.58 -8.72
N SER A 524 -18.80 1.83 -9.93
CA SER A 524 -19.50 0.82 -10.74
C SER A 524 -18.65 -0.38 -11.16
N LEU A 525 -17.32 -0.22 -11.16
CA LEU A 525 -16.35 -1.25 -11.56
C LEU A 525 -15.53 -1.81 -10.39
N TYR A 526 -15.69 -1.23 -9.21
CA TYR A 526 -14.83 -1.49 -8.06
C TYR A 526 -15.60 -1.99 -6.84
N ASN A 527 -16.75 -1.39 -6.53
CA ASN A 527 -17.45 -1.64 -5.28
C ASN A 527 -17.99 -3.07 -5.19
N TYR A 528 -18.00 -3.60 -3.96
CA TYR A 528 -18.57 -4.92 -3.67
C TYR A 528 -19.82 -4.85 -2.75
N TYR A 529 -19.68 -4.80 -1.41
CA TYR A 529 -20.85 -4.82 -0.51
C TYR A 529 -21.40 -3.45 -0.08
N GLY A 530 -20.55 -2.42 0.08
CA GLY A 530 -20.97 -1.15 0.70
C GLY A 530 -20.29 0.11 0.16
N GLY A 531 -19.55 -0.03 -0.93
CA GLY A 531 -18.67 1.03 -1.41
C GLY A 531 -17.37 1.11 -0.63
N ALA A 532 -16.35 1.66 -1.27
CA ALA A 532 -14.97 1.54 -0.79
C ALA A 532 -14.37 2.86 -0.27
N GLY A 533 -15.21 3.88 -0.04
CA GLY A 533 -14.75 5.19 0.44
C GLY A 533 -13.98 5.97 -0.63
N PHE A 534 -14.59 6.20 -1.79
CA PHE A 534 -14.02 7.00 -2.88
C PHE A 534 -14.90 8.16 -3.29
N GLU A 535 -15.89 8.53 -2.50
CA GLU A 535 -16.92 9.45 -2.92
C GLU A 535 -16.52 10.89 -2.63
N LYS A 536 -16.41 11.71 -3.68
CA LYS A 536 -16.29 13.17 -3.53
C LYS A 536 -17.67 13.81 -3.47
N THR A 537 -18.48 13.39 -2.50
CA THR A 537 -19.91 13.70 -2.38
C THR A 537 -20.20 15.19 -2.44
N ASN A 538 -21.11 15.59 -3.33
CA ASN A 538 -21.50 16.97 -3.64
C ASN A 538 -20.37 17.88 -4.16
N SER A 539 -19.20 17.36 -4.52
CA SER A 539 -18.11 18.19 -5.08
C SER A 539 -18.52 18.85 -6.39
N THR A 540 -19.26 18.14 -7.24
CA THR A 540 -19.76 18.66 -8.53
C THR A 540 -20.84 19.72 -8.35
N GLU A 541 -21.71 19.56 -7.36
CA GLU A 541 -22.75 20.54 -7.04
C GLU A 541 -22.15 21.82 -6.43
N ASN A 542 -21.18 21.69 -5.52
CA ASN A 542 -20.68 22.82 -4.72
C ASN A 542 -19.49 23.56 -5.35
N ALA A 543 -18.70 22.91 -6.20
CA ALA A 543 -17.47 23.49 -6.76
C ALA A 543 -17.31 23.32 -8.28
N HIS A 544 -18.18 22.54 -8.92
CA HIS A 544 -18.18 22.30 -10.37
C HIS A 544 -16.81 21.92 -10.98
N PRO A 545 -16.02 21.01 -10.36
CA PRO A 545 -14.78 20.55 -10.97
C PRO A 545 -15.01 19.87 -12.32
N GLN A 546 -14.00 19.94 -13.19
CA GLN A 546 -14.02 19.35 -14.52
C GLN A 546 -13.21 18.05 -14.53
N SER A 547 -13.77 16.99 -15.12
CA SER A 547 -13.01 15.78 -15.48
C SER A 547 -12.22 16.06 -16.76
N LYS A 548 -10.92 16.33 -16.65
CA LYS A 548 -10.08 16.72 -17.79
C LYS A 548 -8.58 16.64 -17.49
N THR A 549 -7.79 16.32 -18.51
CA THR A 549 -6.34 16.53 -18.54
C THR A 549 -5.98 17.94 -19.03
N TRP A 550 -5.05 18.57 -18.34
CA TRP A 550 -4.59 19.93 -18.62
C TRP A 550 -3.22 19.93 -19.28
N ASP A 551 -3.06 20.75 -20.31
CA ASP A 551 -1.80 20.87 -21.03
C ASP A 551 -0.79 21.72 -20.26
N THR A 552 0.49 21.33 -20.37
CA THR A 552 1.64 22.13 -19.98
C THR A 552 2.20 22.90 -21.17
N LYS A 553 2.99 23.93 -20.89
CA LYS A 553 3.80 24.62 -21.91
C LYS A 553 5.21 24.87 -21.38
N ILE A 554 6.20 24.67 -22.25
CA ILE A 554 7.57 25.08 -21.95
C ILE A 554 7.67 26.61 -21.99
N LEU A 555 8.29 27.19 -20.97
CA LEU A 555 8.57 28.61 -20.87
C LEU A 555 9.95 28.91 -21.46
N ASN A 556 10.95 28.18 -20.98
CA ASN A 556 12.35 28.34 -21.37
C ASN A 556 13.04 26.98 -21.35
N LEU A 557 14.00 26.79 -22.26
CA LEU A 557 14.92 25.66 -22.25
C LEU A 557 16.34 26.20 -22.19
N TYR A 558 17.14 25.62 -21.31
CA TYR A 558 18.52 26.00 -21.07
C TYR A 558 19.44 24.83 -21.34
N LYS A 559 20.57 25.07 -22.00
CA LYS A 559 21.62 24.09 -22.26
C LYS A 559 22.91 24.52 -21.57
N TRP A 560 23.63 23.56 -20.99
CA TRP A 560 24.96 23.82 -20.42
C TRP A 560 25.97 24.16 -21.52
N LYS A 561 26.81 25.17 -21.27
CA LYS A 561 27.83 25.65 -22.23
C LYS A 561 29.11 24.83 -22.26
N GLY A 562 29.38 24.04 -21.22
CA GLY A 562 30.58 23.19 -21.15
C GLY A 562 30.41 21.86 -21.88
N ASP A 563 31.36 20.94 -21.67
CA ASP A 563 31.42 19.66 -22.39
C ASP A 563 30.34 18.67 -21.95
N ASP A 564 29.86 18.76 -20.70
CA ASP A 564 28.78 17.91 -20.21
C ASP A 564 27.45 18.21 -20.93
N PHE A 565 26.70 17.18 -21.28
CA PHE A 565 25.37 17.38 -21.86
C PHE A 565 24.32 17.47 -20.74
N LYS A 566 23.95 18.70 -20.39
CA LYS A 566 22.93 19.03 -19.38
C LYS A 566 21.91 20.01 -19.93
N MET A 567 20.65 19.79 -19.58
CA MET A 567 19.54 20.66 -20.00
C MET A 567 18.58 20.93 -18.85
N ILE A 568 18.03 22.13 -18.78
CA ILE A 568 17.03 22.53 -17.79
C ILE A 568 15.85 23.12 -18.53
N ALA A 569 14.66 22.56 -18.30
CA ALA A 569 13.44 23.02 -18.92
C ALA A 569 12.47 23.50 -17.83
N TYR A 570 11.95 24.73 -17.99
CA TYR A 570 10.94 25.30 -17.11
C TYR A 570 9.59 25.29 -17.81
N PHE A 571 8.55 24.98 -17.04
CA PHE A 571 7.20 24.86 -17.55
C PHE A 571 6.20 25.57 -16.64
N SER A 572 5.07 25.92 -17.24
CA SER A 572 3.84 26.22 -16.52
C SER A 572 2.69 25.41 -17.10
N MET A 573 1.55 25.45 -16.41
CA MET A 573 0.29 25.08 -17.03
C MET A 573 -0.01 26.00 -18.22
N ALA A 574 -0.62 25.47 -19.27
CA ALA A 574 -0.90 26.22 -20.49
C ALA A 574 -1.98 27.30 -20.26
N SER A 575 -2.91 27.04 -19.34
CA SER A 575 -3.93 27.96 -18.84
C SER A 575 -3.74 28.22 -17.34
N ASN A 576 -4.37 29.27 -16.82
CA ASN A 576 -4.29 29.64 -15.39
C ASN A 576 -5.23 28.82 -14.50
N GLU A 577 -6.29 28.25 -15.06
CA GLU A 577 -7.34 27.56 -14.30
C GLU A 577 -6.82 26.39 -13.43
N PRO A 578 -5.91 25.51 -13.89
CA PRO A 578 -5.30 24.47 -13.06
C PRO A 578 -4.65 24.98 -11.77
N THR A 579 -3.98 26.14 -11.84
CA THR A 579 -3.22 26.69 -10.71
C THR A 579 -4.09 27.60 -9.83
N SER A 580 -5.09 28.29 -10.40
CA SER A 580 -5.96 29.20 -9.67
C SER A 580 -7.17 28.53 -9.01
N THR A 581 -7.72 27.49 -9.64
CA THR A 581 -8.98 26.85 -9.22
C THR A 581 -8.74 25.48 -8.58
N TYR A 582 -7.74 24.74 -9.08
CA TYR A 582 -7.39 23.41 -8.59
C TYR A 582 -6.06 23.45 -7.83
N GLY A 583 -5.25 22.41 -7.94
CA GLY A 583 -4.01 22.23 -7.19
C GLY A 583 -2.77 22.12 -8.05
N ALA A 584 -2.79 22.50 -9.34
CA ALA A 584 -1.57 22.42 -10.13
C ALA A 584 -0.46 23.31 -9.55
N PRO A 585 0.81 22.89 -9.61
CA PRO A 585 1.93 23.73 -9.21
C PRO A 585 2.07 24.95 -10.11
N GLN A 586 2.54 26.04 -9.52
CA GLN A 586 2.74 27.30 -10.24
C GLN A 586 3.83 27.17 -11.31
N PHE A 587 4.90 26.43 -11.00
CA PHE A 587 5.99 26.12 -11.91
C PHE A 587 6.43 24.67 -11.79
N LEU A 588 6.92 24.13 -12.90
CA LEU A 588 7.59 22.84 -12.99
C LEU A 588 8.97 23.05 -13.60
N CYS A 589 9.94 22.25 -13.17
CA CYS A 589 11.29 22.23 -13.72
C CYS A 589 11.73 20.79 -13.94
N LEU A 590 12.28 20.50 -15.12
CA LEU A 590 12.94 19.23 -15.44
C LEU A 590 14.41 19.48 -15.74
N GLN A 591 15.29 18.82 -15.02
CA GLN A 591 16.72 18.82 -15.28
C GLN A 591 17.11 17.47 -15.86
N TYR A 592 17.80 17.48 -16.99
CA TYR A 592 18.31 16.30 -17.67
C TYR A 592 19.84 16.34 -17.67
N VAL A 593 20.48 15.34 -17.10
CA VAL A 593 21.94 15.15 -17.16
C VAL A 593 22.22 13.86 -17.92
N TYR A 594 22.79 13.98 -19.11
CA TYR A 594 23.11 12.81 -19.93
C TYR A 594 24.36 12.10 -19.41
N ARG A 595 24.26 10.79 -19.29
CA ARG A 595 25.33 9.87 -18.92
C ARG A 595 25.73 9.06 -20.14
N THR A 596 27.03 9.06 -20.44
CA THR A 596 27.62 8.10 -21.38
C THR A 596 27.85 6.75 -20.66
N PRO A 597 27.84 5.62 -21.38
CA PRO A 597 28.10 4.33 -20.77
C PRO A 597 29.53 4.29 -20.23
N LYS A 598 29.66 3.83 -18.99
CA LYS A 598 30.96 3.74 -18.31
C LYS A 598 30.93 2.64 -17.25
N ASP A 599 31.98 1.82 -17.20
CA ASP A 599 32.18 0.78 -16.18
C ASP A 599 30.96 -0.15 -16.00
N GLY A 600 30.28 -0.49 -17.11
CA GLY A 600 29.08 -1.34 -17.11
C GLY A 600 27.76 -0.60 -16.81
N ALA A 601 27.79 0.68 -16.43
CA ALA A 601 26.58 1.49 -16.33
C ALA A 601 26.08 1.87 -17.74
N PRO A 602 24.76 1.79 -17.99
CA PRO A 602 24.18 2.11 -19.29
C PRO A 602 24.23 3.63 -19.56
N ALA A 603 24.20 3.99 -20.85
CA ALA A 603 23.90 5.37 -21.24
C ALA A 603 22.51 5.78 -20.78
N GLY A 604 22.25 7.06 -20.66
CA GLY A 604 20.94 7.50 -20.22
C GLY A 604 20.88 8.92 -19.70
N PHE A 605 19.82 9.23 -18.97
CA PHE A 605 19.64 10.52 -18.32
C PHE A 605 19.39 10.32 -16.83
N ASP A 606 20.07 11.09 -15.99
CA ASP A 606 19.55 11.43 -14.67
C ASP A 606 18.55 12.56 -14.84
N VAL A 607 17.37 12.40 -14.27
CA VAL A 607 16.28 13.37 -14.39
C VAL A 607 15.84 13.82 -13.02
N THR A 608 15.83 15.13 -12.81
CA THR A 608 15.26 15.76 -11.62
C THR A 608 14.01 16.53 -12.02
N LEU A 609 12.86 16.12 -11.48
CA LEU A 609 11.59 16.81 -11.60
C LEU A 609 11.34 17.59 -10.32
N LEU A 610 11.07 18.89 -10.48
CA LEU A 610 10.74 19.80 -9.39
C LEU A 610 9.37 20.42 -9.67
N TRP A 611 8.48 20.43 -8.70
CA TRP A 611 7.34 21.34 -8.69
C TRP A 611 7.51 22.40 -7.62
N ILE A 612 7.04 23.61 -7.91
CA ILE A 612 7.16 24.77 -7.02
C ILE A 612 5.79 25.41 -6.83
N THR A 613 5.50 25.74 -5.58
CA THR A 613 4.31 26.47 -5.13
C THR A 613 3.04 25.74 -5.59
N LYS A 614 2.88 24.49 -5.16
CA LYS A 614 1.65 23.72 -5.34
C LYS A 614 0.49 24.37 -4.57
N THR A 615 -0.57 24.73 -5.28
CA THR A 615 -1.80 25.21 -4.65
C THR A 615 -2.43 24.10 -3.83
N VAL A 616 -2.78 24.39 -2.58
CA VAL A 616 -3.53 23.47 -1.73
C VAL A 616 -4.96 23.32 -2.24
N THR A 617 -5.39 22.09 -2.47
CA THR A 617 -6.77 21.79 -2.83
C THR A 617 -7.18 20.43 -2.29
N ARG A 618 -8.48 20.29 -1.98
CA ARG A 618 -9.14 19.02 -1.74
C ARG A 618 -10.00 18.57 -2.92
N LEU A 619 -10.05 19.36 -3.99
CA LEU A 619 -10.65 18.93 -5.25
C LEU A 619 -9.82 17.76 -5.79
N PRO A 620 -10.47 16.77 -6.40
CA PRO A 620 -9.79 15.57 -6.84
C PRO A 620 -8.89 15.87 -8.05
N GLU A 621 -7.63 15.50 -7.93
CA GLU A 621 -6.60 15.74 -8.92
C GLU A 621 -5.54 14.62 -8.92
N SER A 622 -4.75 14.59 -9.98
CA SER A 622 -3.53 13.80 -10.06
C SER A 622 -2.46 14.52 -10.89
N LEU A 623 -1.21 14.36 -10.51
CA LEU A 623 -0.03 14.87 -11.20
C LEU A 623 0.94 13.71 -11.43
N MET A 624 1.25 13.43 -12.70
CA MET A 624 2.07 12.28 -13.09
C MET A 624 3.17 12.65 -14.07
N TYR A 625 4.22 11.83 -14.11
CA TYR A 625 5.29 11.89 -15.10
C TYR A 625 5.25 10.66 -16.03
N TYR A 626 4.81 10.88 -17.28
CA TYR A 626 4.40 9.84 -18.22
C TYR A 626 5.46 9.55 -19.29
N PHE A 627 5.73 8.28 -19.51
CA PHE A 627 6.64 7.78 -20.53
C PHE A 627 5.91 6.86 -21.50
N SER A 628 5.77 7.32 -22.74
CA SER A 628 5.19 6.58 -23.86
C SER A 628 6.24 6.41 -24.96
N PRO A 629 7.12 5.39 -24.88
CA PRO A 629 8.09 5.13 -25.93
C PRO A 629 7.38 4.76 -27.24
N LEU A 630 8.07 4.99 -28.36
CA LEU A 630 7.59 4.52 -29.66
C LEU A 630 7.44 2.99 -29.65
N PRO A 631 6.29 2.47 -30.11
CA PRO A 631 6.08 1.03 -30.15
C PRO A 631 7.01 0.39 -31.17
N VAL A 632 7.65 -0.72 -30.78
CA VAL A 632 8.40 -1.56 -31.72
C VAL A 632 7.41 -2.26 -32.66
N PRO A 633 7.60 -2.25 -34.00
CA PRO A 633 6.69 -2.94 -34.91
C PRO A 633 6.53 -4.42 -34.56
N LYS A 634 5.29 -4.93 -34.57
CA LYS A 634 4.96 -6.32 -34.18
C LYS A 634 5.70 -7.41 -34.97
N SER A 635 6.16 -7.09 -36.19
CA SER A 635 6.94 -7.97 -37.06
C SER A 635 8.45 -7.96 -36.78
N SER A 636 8.92 -7.14 -35.83
CA SER A 636 10.32 -7.09 -35.44
C SER A 636 10.71 -8.36 -34.66
N ALA A 637 11.93 -8.85 -34.90
CA ALA A 637 12.53 -9.89 -34.05
C ALA A 637 12.82 -9.36 -32.62
N ASP A 638 12.88 -8.04 -32.44
CA ASP A 638 13.17 -7.37 -31.17
C ASP A 638 11.88 -7.05 -30.39
N GLN A 639 11.06 -8.06 -30.09
CA GLN A 639 9.85 -7.83 -29.30
C GLN A 639 10.23 -7.45 -27.86
N ARG A 640 9.78 -6.27 -27.42
CA ARG A 640 9.96 -5.75 -26.06
C ARG A 640 8.68 -5.85 -25.26
N ARG A 641 8.82 -6.15 -23.97
CA ARG A 641 7.72 -6.29 -23.01
C ARG A 641 7.92 -5.35 -21.83
N TRP A 642 6.81 -4.92 -21.26
CA TRP A 642 6.78 -4.12 -20.03
C TRP A 642 6.91 -5.03 -18.81
N TRP A 643 7.74 -4.60 -17.86
CA TRP A 643 7.92 -5.24 -16.56
C TRP A 643 7.96 -4.19 -15.46
N LEU A 644 7.45 -4.56 -14.29
CA LEU A 644 7.48 -3.76 -13.07
C LEU A 644 8.43 -4.39 -12.07
N SER A 645 9.37 -3.63 -11.51
CA SER A 645 10.19 -4.12 -10.39
C SER A 645 9.39 -3.99 -9.11
N LYS A 646 9.13 -5.12 -8.45
CA LYS A 646 8.45 -5.19 -7.17
C LYS A 646 9.26 -6.08 -6.24
N VAL A 647 9.60 -5.59 -5.05
CA VAL A 647 10.21 -6.38 -3.97
C VAL A 647 11.39 -7.26 -4.45
N GLY A 648 12.24 -6.71 -5.33
CA GLY A 648 13.42 -7.36 -5.90
C GLY A 648 13.21 -8.24 -7.13
N TYR A 649 11.98 -8.36 -7.65
CA TYR A 649 11.67 -9.20 -8.81
C TYR A 649 10.91 -8.43 -9.91
N LEU A 650 11.03 -8.89 -11.15
CA LEU A 650 10.26 -8.35 -12.28
C LEU A 650 8.92 -9.06 -12.39
N ILE A 651 7.84 -8.27 -12.43
CA ILE A 651 6.46 -8.72 -12.60
C ILE A 651 5.91 -8.26 -13.95
N ASP A 652 5.26 -9.18 -14.64
CA ASP A 652 4.51 -8.88 -15.86
C ASP A 652 3.17 -8.23 -15.49
N PRO A 653 2.93 -6.95 -15.83
CA PRO A 653 1.70 -6.24 -15.49
C PRO A 653 0.46 -6.76 -16.23
N SER A 654 0.61 -7.61 -17.24
CA SER A 654 -0.51 -8.27 -17.93
C SER A 654 -0.89 -9.62 -17.32
N ASN A 655 -0.05 -10.17 -16.45
CA ASN A 655 -0.25 -11.47 -15.81
C ASN A 655 -0.86 -11.33 -14.42
N VAL A 656 -1.97 -10.60 -14.32
CA VAL A 656 -2.66 -10.29 -13.06
C VAL A 656 -4.05 -10.90 -13.08
N VAL A 657 -4.47 -11.50 -11.96
CA VAL A 657 -5.82 -12.08 -11.81
C VAL A 657 -6.93 -11.05 -12.02
N LEU A 658 -8.08 -11.50 -12.52
CA LEU A 658 -9.30 -10.69 -12.54
C LEU A 658 -9.58 -10.14 -11.13
N ASN A 659 -10.07 -8.89 -11.04
CA ASN A 659 -10.29 -8.14 -9.80
C ASN A 659 -9.02 -7.78 -9.00
N GLY A 660 -7.83 -8.22 -9.40
CA GLY A 660 -6.57 -7.64 -8.91
C GLY A 660 -6.29 -6.28 -9.56
N SER A 661 -5.38 -5.50 -9.00
CA SER A 661 -5.00 -4.21 -9.60
C SER A 661 -4.22 -4.40 -10.90
N GLN A 662 -4.76 -3.91 -12.01
CA GLN A 662 -4.23 -4.07 -13.37
C GLN A 662 -3.55 -2.81 -13.90
N TYR A 663 -3.98 -1.65 -13.39
CA TYR A 663 -3.60 -0.35 -13.93
C TYR A 663 -2.75 0.46 -12.96
N VAL A 664 -2.77 0.14 -11.66
CA VAL A 664 -2.06 0.90 -10.63
C VAL A 664 -1.23 -0.04 -9.78
N HIS A 665 0.05 0.26 -9.64
CA HIS A 665 1.00 -0.58 -8.91
C HIS A 665 1.98 0.27 -8.12
N ALA A 666 2.68 -0.33 -7.16
CA ALA A 666 3.92 0.23 -6.65
C ALA A 666 5.13 -0.51 -7.22
N VAL A 667 6.25 0.23 -7.36
CA VAL A 667 7.54 -0.30 -7.78
C VAL A 667 8.61 0.06 -6.76
N ASP A 668 9.53 -0.87 -6.50
CA ASP A 668 10.65 -0.64 -5.60
C ASP A 668 11.85 -0.01 -6.31
N SER A 669 12.10 -0.35 -7.57
CA SER A 669 13.17 0.26 -8.38
C SER A 669 12.65 1.08 -9.55
N GLY A 670 11.66 0.56 -10.29
CA GLY A 670 11.21 1.18 -11.53
C GLY A 670 10.52 0.24 -12.50
N VAL A 671 10.51 0.66 -13.76
CA VAL A 671 9.76 0.06 -14.87
C VAL A 671 10.72 -0.25 -16.02
N TYR A 672 10.49 -1.35 -16.72
CA TYR A 672 11.39 -1.85 -17.76
C TYR A 672 10.59 -2.13 -19.02
N TYR A 673 11.10 -1.68 -20.17
CA TYR A 673 10.59 -2.02 -21.50
C TYR A 673 11.74 -2.61 -22.31
N ILE A 674 11.89 -3.94 -22.21
CA ILE A 674 13.09 -4.66 -22.60
C ILE A 674 12.75 -5.91 -23.42
N ASP A 675 13.69 -6.34 -24.25
CA ASP A 675 13.62 -7.60 -24.99
C ASP A 675 14.06 -8.81 -24.12
N GLU A 676 14.05 -10.00 -24.69
CA GLU A 676 14.47 -11.24 -24.01
C GLU A 676 15.93 -11.26 -23.55
N ASN A 677 16.79 -10.41 -24.13
CA ASN A 677 18.19 -10.26 -23.76
C ASN A 677 18.40 -9.14 -22.73
N GLY A 678 17.32 -8.45 -22.32
CA GLY A 678 17.37 -7.33 -21.39
C GLY A 678 17.71 -5.98 -22.04
N ASN A 679 17.78 -5.89 -23.38
CA ASN A 679 18.06 -4.62 -24.05
C ASN A 679 16.80 -3.78 -24.21
N GLY A 680 16.91 -2.47 -24.01
CA GLY A 680 15.83 -1.54 -24.21
C GLY A 680 15.88 -0.37 -23.24
N LEU A 681 14.74 -0.09 -22.62
CA LEU A 681 14.57 1.06 -21.75
C LEU A 681 14.35 0.61 -20.31
N GLN A 682 15.05 1.25 -19.37
CA GLN A 682 14.69 1.19 -17.94
C GLN A 682 14.38 2.59 -17.44
N LEU A 683 13.30 2.71 -16.69
CA LEU A 683 12.82 3.94 -16.08
C LEU A 683 12.84 3.72 -14.56
N LEU A 684 13.90 4.16 -13.91
CA LEU A 684 14.08 4.02 -12.47
C LEU A 684 13.55 5.24 -11.73
N THR A 685 13.06 5.02 -10.52
CA THR A 685 12.50 6.04 -9.62
C THR A 685 13.10 5.89 -8.24
N PHE A 686 13.54 6.99 -7.65
CA PHE A 686 14.09 6.97 -6.29
C PHE A 686 13.06 7.43 -5.26
N ASP A 687 12.17 8.34 -5.67
CA ASP A 687 11.32 9.08 -4.73
C ASP A 687 9.83 8.75 -4.90
N VAL A 688 9.42 8.20 -6.05
CA VAL A 688 8.01 8.04 -6.43
C VAL A 688 7.69 6.56 -6.66
N PRO A 689 7.04 5.87 -5.71
CA PRO A 689 6.80 4.43 -5.79
C PRO A 689 5.65 4.04 -6.71
N GLN A 690 4.60 4.85 -6.82
CA GLN A 690 3.38 4.46 -7.52
C GLN A 690 3.49 4.71 -9.03
N VAL A 691 3.03 3.73 -9.81
CA VAL A 691 2.92 3.82 -11.27
C VAL A 691 1.51 3.51 -11.74
N SER A 692 1.12 4.17 -12.84
CA SER A 692 -0.14 3.98 -13.54
C SER A 692 0.12 3.56 -14.99
N ILE A 693 -0.53 2.49 -15.44
CA ILE A 693 -0.36 1.92 -16.77
C ILE A 693 -1.29 2.62 -17.76
N GLY A 694 -0.71 3.14 -18.84
CA GLY A 694 -1.44 3.61 -20.02
C GLY A 694 -1.58 2.50 -21.05
N THR A 695 -2.77 2.40 -21.64
CA THR A 695 -3.07 1.46 -22.72
C THR A 695 -3.67 2.16 -23.94
N THR A 696 -3.84 1.45 -25.04
CA THR A 696 -4.50 1.97 -26.25
C THR A 696 -5.93 2.45 -26.01
N SER A 697 -6.57 2.01 -24.93
CA SER A 697 -7.97 2.34 -24.59
C SER A 697 -8.11 3.21 -23.35
N TYR A 698 -7.06 3.33 -22.52
CA TYR A 698 -7.10 4.03 -21.25
C TYR A 698 -5.83 4.83 -21.05
N LEU A 699 -5.96 6.12 -20.77
CA LEU A 699 -4.84 6.93 -20.31
C LEU A 699 -4.43 6.49 -18.89
N PRO A 700 -3.16 6.69 -18.49
CA PRO A 700 -2.74 6.50 -17.12
C PRO A 700 -3.65 7.30 -16.17
N SER A 701 -4.10 6.62 -15.12
CA SER A 701 -5.08 7.13 -14.17
C SER A 701 -4.71 6.64 -12.76
N PRO A 702 -4.99 7.43 -11.70
CA PRO A 702 -4.79 6.99 -10.33
C PRO A 702 -5.83 5.93 -9.90
N PHE A 703 -6.94 5.82 -10.64
CA PHE A 703 -7.98 4.84 -10.36
C PHE A 703 -7.52 3.41 -10.75
N PRO A 704 -7.69 2.39 -9.89
CA PRO A 704 -7.24 1.03 -10.15
C PRO A 704 -8.11 0.29 -11.18
N VAL A 705 -9.22 0.90 -11.61
CA VAL A 705 -10.21 0.34 -12.54
C VAL A 705 -9.88 0.67 -14.01
N PRO A 706 -10.36 -0.14 -14.97
CA PRO A 706 -11.15 -1.36 -14.79
C PRO A 706 -10.32 -2.51 -14.20
N LEU A 707 -10.92 -3.34 -13.33
CA LEU A 707 -10.23 -4.50 -12.76
C LEU A 707 -10.25 -5.72 -13.70
N LYS A 708 -9.86 -5.51 -14.96
CA LYS A 708 -9.90 -6.52 -16.03
C LYS A 708 -8.49 -6.76 -16.59
N PRO A 709 -8.12 -8.03 -16.90
CA PRO A 709 -6.82 -8.34 -17.47
C PRO A 709 -6.49 -7.49 -18.70
N ILE A 710 -5.29 -6.91 -18.68
CA ILE A 710 -4.71 -6.19 -19.83
C ILE A 710 -3.77 -7.10 -20.62
N ARG A 711 -3.40 -6.70 -21.84
CA ARG A 711 -2.41 -7.42 -22.66
C ARG A 711 -1.17 -6.56 -22.86
N GLN A 712 0.00 -7.19 -22.94
CA GLN A 712 1.28 -6.52 -23.18
C GLN A 712 1.24 -5.60 -24.41
N GLU A 713 0.62 -6.04 -25.51
CA GLU A 713 0.53 -5.26 -26.74
C GLU A 713 -0.40 -4.05 -26.67
N ASP A 714 -1.27 -3.98 -25.65
CA ASP A 714 -2.17 -2.85 -25.44
C ASP A 714 -1.50 -1.77 -24.57
N ILE A 715 -0.41 -2.06 -23.87
CA ILE A 715 0.31 -1.11 -23.02
C ILE A 715 1.10 -0.12 -23.89
N THR A 716 0.76 1.16 -23.81
CA THR A 716 1.37 2.24 -24.60
C THR A 716 2.44 3.00 -23.83
N GLY A 717 2.37 2.99 -22.50
CA GLY A 717 3.30 3.73 -21.65
C GLY A 717 2.97 3.57 -20.18
N ILE A 718 3.83 4.11 -19.32
CA ILE A 718 3.65 4.09 -17.87
C ILE A 718 3.89 5.49 -17.31
N ALA A 719 3.06 5.90 -16.37
CA ALA A 719 3.18 7.16 -15.66
C ALA A 719 3.57 6.94 -14.19
N PHE A 720 4.60 7.63 -13.72
CA PHE A 720 4.90 7.70 -12.28
C PHE A 720 3.94 8.70 -11.64
N ASN A 721 3.13 8.23 -10.70
CA ASN A 721 2.13 9.06 -10.03
C ASN A 721 2.80 9.84 -8.91
N LEU A 722 3.13 11.10 -9.21
CA LEU A 722 3.85 11.97 -8.29
C LEU A 722 2.96 12.41 -7.11
N TYR A 723 1.67 12.63 -7.38
CA TYR A 723 0.68 12.95 -6.36
C TYR A 723 -0.74 12.74 -6.90
N ASN A 724 -1.66 12.31 -6.04
CA ASN A 724 -3.09 12.41 -6.29
C ASN A 724 -3.87 12.50 -4.96
N ASN A 725 -5.19 12.68 -5.01
CA ASN A 725 -6.07 12.69 -3.83
C ASN A 725 -7.47 12.13 -4.08
N ILE A 726 -7.57 11.05 -4.85
CA ILE A 726 -8.87 10.50 -5.28
C ILE A 726 -9.64 9.77 -4.16
N TRP A 727 -9.01 9.44 -3.03
CA TRP A 727 -9.66 8.81 -1.88
C TRP A 727 -10.33 9.83 -0.96
N ASP A 728 -11.32 9.38 -0.18
CA ASP A 728 -11.92 10.15 0.91
C ASP A 728 -11.63 9.56 2.31
N THR A 729 -11.03 8.36 2.34
CA THR A 729 -10.70 7.62 3.55
C THR A 729 -9.22 7.32 3.69
N ASN A 730 -8.75 7.27 4.93
CA ASN A 730 -7.45 6.76 5.40
C ASN A 730 -6.18 7.52 4.93
N TYR A 731 -6.09 7.87 3.64
CA TYR A 731 -4.95 8.57 3.03
C TYR A 731 -5.11 10.11 3.05
N ILE A 732 -4.09 10.85 2.59
CA ILE A 732 -4.06 12.32 2.66
C ILE A 732 -5.06 12.95 1.69
N LEU A 733 -6.09 13.63 2.19
CA LEU A 733 -7.21 14.12 1.38
C LEU A 733 -6.91 15.41 0.58
N TRP A 734 -5.88 16.16 1.00
CA TRP A 734 -5.42 17.37 0.33
C TRP A 734 -3.91 17.57 0.54
N TYR A 735 -3.25 18.14 -0.46
CA TYR A 735 -1.84 18.47 -0.38
C TYR A 735 -1.58 19.80 -1.10
N PRO A 736 -0.68 20.65 -0.57
CA PRO A 736 0.05 20.51 0.70
C PRO A 736 -0.85 20.68 1.93
N TYR A 737 -0.55 19.94 3.00
CA TYR A 737 -1.22 20.07 4.29
C TYR A 737 -0.33 20.67 5.39
N GLU A 738 0.98 20.80 5.14
CA GLU A 738 1.90 21.54 6.01
C GLU A 738 2.56 22.69 5.27
N LYS A 739 3.00 23.70 6.03
CA LYS A 739 3.84 24.75 5.49
C LYS A 739 5.22 24.17 5.14
N GLY A 740 5.70 24.42 3.93
CA GLY A 740 6.94 23.85 3.40
C GLY A 740 6.75 22.54 2.62
N ASP A 741 5.50 22.16 2.33
CA ASP A 741 5.15 21.04 1.44
C ASP A 741 4.73 21.51 0.04
N GLU A 742 4.69 22.82 -0.19
CA GLU A 742 4.30 23.41 -1.48
C GLU A 742 5.28 23.05 -2.62
N ASP A 743 6.51 22.70 -2.27
CA ASP A 743 7.60 22.39 -3.18
C ASP A 743 8.01 20.92 -3.02
N PHE A 744 8.34 20.24 -4.11
CA PHE A 744 8.75 18.84 -4.09
C PHE A 744 9.70 18.52 -5.24
N LEU A 745 10.62 17.61 -4.97
CA LEU A 745 11.60 17.11 -5.91
C LEU A 745 11.48 15.58 -6.01
N ALA A 746 11.46 15.06 -7.23
CA ALA A 746 11.55 13.65 -7.54
C ALA A 746 12.68 13.37 -8.54
N ARG A 747 13.43 12.32 -8.29
CA ARG A 747 14.55 11.88 -9.13
C ARG A 747 14.19 10.60 -9.87
N PHE A 748 14.59 10.55 -11.13
CA PHE A 748 14.42 9.42 -12.03
C PHE A 748 15.72 9.13 -12.78
N GLN A 749 15.82 7.92 -13.31
CA GLN A 749 16.84 7.58 -14.30
C GLN A 749 16.19 6.95 -15.52
N ILE A 750 16.57 7.43 -16.70
CA ILE A 750 16.22 6.84 -17.99
C ILE A 750 17.45 6.12 -18.49
N ASN A 751 17.51 4.80 -18.41
CA ASN A 751 18.62 4.01 -18.91
C ASN A 751 18.32 3.42 -20.28
N LEU A 752 19.24 3.64 -21.21
CA LEU A 752 19.29 3.08 -22.56
C LEU A 752 20.17 1.83 -22.50
N VAL A 753 19.57 0.70 -22.16
CA VAL A 753 20.30 -0.52 -21.82
C VAL A 753 20.58 -1.35 -23.06
N LYS A 754 21.84 -1.75 -23.18
CA LYS A 754 22.33 -2.71 -24.15
C LYS A 754 23.36 -3.59 -23.45
N ASN A 755 23.01 -4.86 -23.27
CA ASN A 755 23.81 -5.87 -22.61
C ASN A 755 24.94 -6.40 -23.51
#